data_AF-A0A1H2G217-F1
#
_entry.id   AF-A0A1H2G217-F1
#
_cell.length_a   1.000
_cell.length_b   1.000
_cell.length_c   1.000
_cell.angle_alpha   90.00
_cell.angle_beta   90.00
_cell.angle_gamma   90.00
#
_symmetry.space_group_name_H-M   'P 1'
#
loop_
_entity.id
_entity.type
_entity.pdbx_description
1 polymer ?
#
loop_
_entity_poly.entity_id
_entity_poly.type
_entity_poly.pdbx_seq_one_letter_code
_entity_poly.pdbx_strand_id
1 'polypeptide(L)'
;MTLRIGFGRTDLTPPLGVELAGFGPFLRRRATSVHAPLYARAVAVAGADGGRWVLVSCDLLGVAASIVDDVAARVAAATGWRPDEVVVHATHNHSGPATVENVGWGAPDEQYVAGVADLIARACVAAVRGLAPATVRHAVVPLEEFAHNRMLPSRDPALIDSGVHVLRVDHDGALAGFVASYSCHPVICCESTSAVHGDFPGEALRIVEAAHPGATGVFLQGALGDVNPLYAHGPADESMVALELFAGRFADAVTAGIAGSTPVEDDAVAVVKQEIPYELAPYDLDELRKRRDEGDDVTSLSLRRTVAALEEGREVRRPLWVHALRLGPLTLLGYNVEVFDGIKRRLVEALGEHCLVLSTTNGWLGYAPTHDAYEPPADPYPAYEVPIIAGHLPFRPDISDDLVAAGVRAAGLLRGSADPEWWRGAVVYECHLPSFRDGSGDGIGDLEGLIEGLDYLRDLGVDAVWTGPFFRSPLLDQGFDVSDYLDVEPVFGTLGTFDRLVAAAHERGIRVIVDYIPNHTSDQHPWFVASRSSRDDPKRDWYMWRDEPNNWTSEAGGSVWEYDEPTGQYYLHSHLVEQPDLNWRNPEVRKALLDVLRFWLDRGADGVRIDVAHMLMKDPEFRDNPSAPEGHHNVFDLQHPDFGTQLHVHDRRHPDTFAALAEIRAVADEYAGGRVTIAEIEAMPWADWAAYYAAGMHLPFPFRLLETHWRADLLRSELEALYAALPDGAWPIVALGNHDRPRLATRLGPAQARVAAVLLLTLAATPCLLYADELGMTDQPVPVDRQRDYFARTHGGVSRDPSRTPMPWTDGATGGFSTADESRLWLPVSHDVATLNVAAQLADPASMLRLYRALTRLRHASPALRRGSIAFAGGTDSVLAYTRSAGSDRKLVLLNLTDRPATVPSSVTGRVVLSTTGAAPRPVAGTELELAAGEAVVIDVERDHADH
;
A
#
# COMPACT_ATOMS: atom_id res chain seq x y z
N MET A 1 -19.74 -27.01 2.42
CA MET A 1 -19.32 -27.36 3.80
C MET A 1 -19.74 -26.21 4.71
N THR A 2 -19.82 -26.39 6.02
CA THR A 2 -20.17 -25.33 7.00
C THR A 2 -18.91 -24.93 7.77
N LEU A 3 -18.87 -23.73 8.35
CA LEU A 3 -17.84 -23.29 9.31
C LEU A 3 -17.49 -24.38 10.33
N ARG A 4 -16.19 -24.60 10.56
CA ARG A 4 -15.69 -25.52 11.59
C ARG A 4 -14.69 -24.82 12.49
N ILE A 5 -14.83 -25.01 13.79
CA ILE A 5 -13.93 -24.46 14.80
C ILE A 5 -13.54 -25.56 15.78
N GLY A 6 -12.27 -25.60 16.18
CA GLY A 6 -11.74 -26.54 17.15
C GLY A 6 -10.84 -25.84 18.16
N PHE A 7 -10.73 -26.41 19.36
CA PHE A 7 -9.94 -25.87 20.46
C PHE A 7 -8.90 -26.88 20.93
N GLY A 8 -7.76 -26.37 21.40
CA GLY A 8 -6.68 -27.18 21.94
C GLY A 8 -5.96 -26.46 23.07
N ARG A 9 -5.39 -27.21 24.00
CA ARG A 9 -4.67 -26.64 25.15
C ARG A 9 -3.52 -27.53 25.59
N THR A 10 -2.40 -26.92 25.99
CA THR A 10 -1.27 -27.59 26.64
C THR A 10 -0.72 -26.75 27.78
N ASP A 11 -0.21 -27.41 28.82
CA ASP A 11 0.41 -26.77 29.98
C ASP A 11 1.80 -26.20 29.64
N LEU A 12 2.04 -24.92 29.95
CA LEU A 12 3.29 -24.18 29.79
C LEU A 12 3.92 -23.81 31.14
N THR A 13 3.49 -24.42 32.24
CA THR A 13 4.01 -24.09 33.57
C THR A 13 5.49 -24.49 33.67
N PRO A 14 6.42 -23.54 33.93
CA PRO A 14 7.81 -23.89 34.06
C PRO A 14 8.08 -24.63 35.38
N PRO A 15 9.15 -25.45 35.45
CA PRO A 15 9.66 -25.95 36.72
C PRO A 15 10.00 -24.80 37.69
N LEU A 16 9.88 -25.05 38.99
CA LEU A 16 10.34 -24.10 40.00
C LEU A 16 11.85 -23.83 39.85
N GLY A 17 12.26 -22.59 40.08
CA GLY A 17 13.63 -22.13 39.92
C GLY A 17 13.95 -21.51 38.56
N VAL A 18 13.10 -21.70 37.53
CA VAL A 18 13.22 -21.00 36.24
C VAL A 18 12.99 -19.50 36.44
N GLU A 19 13.73 -18.68 35.71
CA GLU A 19 13.62 -17.22 35.79
C GLU A 19 12.33 -16.74 35.09
N LEU A 20 11.57 -15.88 35.79
CA LEU A 20 10.36 -15.24 35.28
C LEU A 20 10.74 -14.00 34.48
N ALA A 21 9.94 -13.71 33.46
CA ALA A 21 10.23 -12.63 32.53
C ALA A 21 9.82 -11.24 33.06
N GLY A 22 10.38 -10.18 32.47
CA GLY A 22 9.90 -8.81 32.61
C GLY A 22 10.29 -8.03 33.87
N PHE A 23 9.66 -6.86 34.05
CA PHE A 23 9.92 -5.84 35.09
C PHE A 23 11.31 -5.18 35.13
N GLY A 24 12.14 -5.41 34.12
CA GLY A 24 13.40 -4.68 33.94
C GLY A 24 14.64 -5.42 34.47
N PRO A 25 15.83 -4.87 34.19
CA PRO A 25 17.08 -5.47 34.66
C PRO A 25 17.10 -5.51 36.21
N PHE A 26 17.93 -6.36 36.81
CA PHE A 26 18.21 -6.45 38.25
C PHE A 26 17.31 -7.35 39.13
N LEU A 27 16.12 -7.76 38.70
CA LEU A 27 15.20 -8.48 39.62
C LEU A 27 15.50 -9.99 39.78
N ARG A 28 16.05 -10.66 38.74
CA ARG A 28 16.39 -12.10 38.72
C ARG A 28 15.33 -13.00 39.40
N ARG A 29 14.05 -12.73 39.12
CA ARG A 29 12.92 -13.39 39.79
C ARG A 29 12.86 -14.83 39.37
N ARG A 30 12.90 -15.76 40.31
CA ARG A 30 12.77 -17.20 40.02
C ARG A 30 11.41 -17.69 40.48
N ALA A 31 10.80 -18.58 39.71
CA ALA A 31 9.55 -19.25 40.08
C ALA A 31 9.72 -19.97 41.44
N THR A 32 9.06 -19.49 42.49
CA THR A 32 9.13 -20.10 43.84
C THR A 32 7.88 -20.90 44.18
N SER A 33 6.76 -20.59 43.53
CA SER A 33 5.49 -21.30 43.67
C SER A 33 4.67 -21.21 42.38
N VAL A 34 3.63 -22.01 42.27
CA VAL A 34 2.64 -21.94 41.20
C VAL A 34 1.30 -21.59 41.84
N HIS A 35 0.80 -20.38 41.59
CA HIS A 35 -0.55 -19.99 41.99
C HIS A 35 -1.58 -20.57 41.02
N ALA A 36 -1.31 -20.48 39.71
CA ALA A 36 -2.11 -21.09 38.66
C ALA A 36 -1.22 -21.56 37.51
N PRO A 37 -1.59 -22.67 36.83
CA PRO A 37 -0.85 -23.14 35.66
C PRO A 37 -0.95 -22.18 34.48
N LEU A 38 0.10 -22.14 33.67
CA LEU A 38 0.17 -21.42 32.41
C LEU A 38 -0.24 -22.34 31.26
N TYR A 39 -0.82 -21.81 30.19
CA TYR A 39 -1.13 -22.63 29.02
C TYR A 39 -0.84 -21.96 27.68
N ALA A 40 -0.62 -22.80 26.67
CA ALA A 40 -0.88 -22.47 25.27
C ALA A 40 -2.30 -22.91 24.95
N ARG A 41 -3.15 -22.00 24.49
CA ARG A 41 -4.54 -22.23 24.13
C ARG A 41 -4.76 -21.86 22.67
N ALA A 42 -5.17 -22.83 21.87
CA ALA A 42 -5.31 -22.69 20.43
C ALA A 42 -6.77 -22.77 19.99
N VAL A 43 -7.09 -21.96 18.98
CA VAL A 43 -8.34 -22.00 18.22
C VAL A 43 -8.00 -22.21 16.74
N ALA A 44 -8.55 -23.24 16.14
CA ALA A 44 -8.41 -23.53 14.71
C ALA A 44 -9.76 -23.26 14.02
N VAL A 45 -9.71 -22.62 12.87
CA VAL A 45 -10.89 -22.24 12.07
C VAL A 45 -10.71 -22.73 10.64
N ALA A 46 -11.77 -23.31 10.08
CA ALA A 46 -11.82 -23.74 8.69
C ALA A 46 -13.18 -23.41 8.06
N GLY A 47 -13.13 -22.69 6.94
CA GLY A 47 -14.28 -22.26 6.14
C GLY A 47 -14.66 -23.27 5.05
N ALA A 48 -15.82 -23.03 4.43
CA ALA A 48 -16.35 -23.87 3.36
C ALA A 48 -15.62 -23.72 2.02
N ASP A 49 -15.02 -22.55 1.82
CA ASP A 49 -14.28 -22.09 0.64
C ASP A 49 -12.81 -22.55 0.62
N GLY A 50 -12.39 -23.31 1.63
CA GLY A 50 -11.02 -23.80 1.78
C GLY A 50 -10.12 -22.89 2.61
N GLY A 51 -10.59 -21.70 3.01
CA GLY A 51 -9.88 -20.83 3.91
C GLY A 51 -9.73 -21.43 5.31
N ARG A 52 -8.55 -21.27 5.92
CA ARG A 52 -8.25 -21.87 7.22
C ARG A 52 -7.09 -21.18 7.91
N TRP A 53 -7.12 -21.15 9.24
CA TRP A 53 -6.02 -20.67 10.09
C TRP A 53 -6.13 -21.21 11.51
N VAL A 54 -5.01 -21.30 12.22
CA VAL A 54 -4.93 -21.67 13.64
C VAL A 54 -4.16 -20.61 14.39
N LEU A 55 -4.76 -20.09 15.45
CA LEU A 55 -4.13 -19.12 16.35
C LEU A 55 -3.94 -19.77 17.71
N VAL A 56 -2.72 -19.68 18.26
CA VAL A 56 -2.39 -20.11 19.61
C VAL A 56 -1.97 -18.93 20.46
N SER A 57 -2.63 -18.76 21.61
CA SER A 57 -2.32 -17.77 22.62
C SER A 57 -1.59 -18.42 23.80
N CYS A 58 -0.40 -17.92 24.12
CA CYS A 58 0.48 -18.48 25.12
C CYS A 58 0.61 -17.53 26.31
N ASP A 59 0.46 -18.04 27.54
CA ASP A 59 0.64 -17.29 28.79
C ASP A 59 2.13 -16.95 29.06
N LEU A 60 2.78 -16.28 28.10
CA LEU A 60 4.19 -15.90 28.05
C LEU A 60 4.30 -14.38 27.81
N LEU A 61 5.46 -13.80 28.14
CA LEU A 61 5.72 -12.38 27.89
C LEU A 61 5.88 -12.06 26.38
N GLY A 62 6.53 -12.96 25.66
CA GLY A 62 6.70 -12.90 24.22
C GLY A 62 7.24 -14.23 23.70
N VAL A 63 7.11 -14.50 22.40
CA VAL A 63 7.65 -15.72 21.78
C VAL A 63 8.76 -15.33 20.81
N ALA A 64 9.91 -15.99 20.87
CA ALA A 64 11.01 -15.74 19.94
C ALA A 64 10.67 -16.23 18.53
N ALA A 65 11.15 -15.53 17.49
CA ALA A 65 10.90 -15.90 16.09
C ALA A 65 11.29 -17.35 15.78
N SER A 66 12.42 -17.83 16.31
CA SER A 66 12.85 -19.23 16.14
C SER A 66 11.88 -20.26 16.72
N ILE A 67 11.19 -19.94 17.83
CA ILE A 67 10.16 -20.80 18.40
C ILE A 67 8.92 -20.78 17.50
N VAL A 68 8.55 -19.61 16.97
CA VAL A 68 7.42 -19.47 16.03
C VAL A 68 7.65 -20.31 14.78
N ASP A 69 8.85 -20.24 14.19
CA ASP A 69 9.20 -21.01 13.00
C ASP A 69 9.13 -22.52 13.26
N ASP A 70 9.65 -22.99 14.40
CA ASP A 70 9.57 -24.42 14.78
C ASP A 70 8.11 -24.85 15.03
N VAL A 71 7.29 -24.02 15.69
CA VAL A 71 5.85 -24.28 15.87
C VAL A 71 5.16 -24.41 14.52
N ALA A 72 5.34 -23.44 13.61
CA ALA A 72 4.71 -23.45 12.30
C ALA A 72 5.12 -24.68 11.48
N ALA A 73 6.41 -25.03 11.48
CA ALA A 73 6.93 -26.22 10.80
C ALA A 73 6.33 -27.53 11.37
N ARG A 74 6.24 -27.66 12.70
CA ARG A 74 5.64 -28.84 13.36
C ARG A 74 4.16 -28.97 13.08
N VAL A 75 3.42 -27.86 13.13
CA VAL A 75 1.98 -27.86 12.82
C VAL A 75 1.79 -28.24 11.35
N ALA A 76 2.53 -27.62 10.44
CA ALA A 76 2.47 -27.94 9.01
C ALA A 76 2.75 -29.43 8.74
N ALA A 77 3.80 -29.99 9.35
CA ALA A 77 4.13 -31.41 9.22
C ALA A 77 3.03 -32.33 9.78
N ALA A 78 2.35 -31.93 10.85
CA ALA A 78 1.34 -32.75 11.53
C ALA A 78 -0.08 -32.63 10.93
N THR A 79 -0.40 -31.53 10.24
CA THR A 79 -1.76 -31.23 9.76
C THR A 79 -1.87 -31.02 8.26
N GLY A 80 -0.76 -30.76 7.56
CA GLY A 80 -0.75 -30.35 6.16
C GLY A 80 -1.21 -28.91 5.92
N TRP A 81 -1.30 -28.10 6.98
CA TRP A 81 -1.59 -26.66 6.88
C TRP A 81 -0.30 -25.89 6.55
N ARG A 82 -0.42 -24.75 5.87
CA ARG A 82 0.74 -23.94 5.49
C ARG A 82 1.30 -23.22 6.72
N PRO A 83 2.61 -22.92 6.77
CA PRO A 83 3.19 -22.13 7.85
C PRO A 83 2.48 -20.78 8.07
N ASP A 84 2.05 -20.11 7.00
CA ASP A 84 1.33 -18.83 7.09
C ASP A 84 -0.13 -18.98 7.54
N GLU A 85 -0.65 -20.21 7.72
CA GLU A 85 -1.94 -20.47 8.34
C GLU A 85 -1.83 -20.59 9.87
N VAL A 86 -0.62 -20.42 10.44
CA VAL A 86 -0.34 -20.55 11.88
C VAL A 86 0.03 -19.18 12.47
N VAL A 87 -0.69 -18.77 13.50
CA VAL A 87 -0.43 -17.54 14.28
C VAL A 87 -0.06 -17.92 15.70
N VAL A 88 1.13 -17.50 16.14
CA VAL A 88 1.57 -17.65 17.53
C VAL A 88 1.47 -16.30 18.21
N HIS A 89 0.77 -16.23 19.33
CA HIS A 89 0.46 -15.03 20.09
C HIS A 89 0.88 -15.21 21.55
N ALA A 90 1.39 -14.14 22.17
CA ALA A 90 1.67 -14.11 23.61
C ALA A 90 0.63 -13.25 24.33
N THR A 91 0.17 -13.65 25.51
CA THR A 91 -0.69 -12.79 26.34
C THR A 91 0.07 -11.63 26.97
N HIS A 92 1.39 -11.55 26.77
CA HIS A 92 2.29 -10.59 27.40
C HIS A 92 2.36 -10.73 28.94
N ASN A 93 2.38 -11.97 29.42
CA ASN A 93 2.41 -12.31 30.84
C ASN A 93 3.82 -12.20 31.45
N HIS A 94 4.00 -11.29 32.41
CA HIS A 94 5.26 -11.13 33.16
C HIS A 94 5.46 -12.23 34.22
N SER A 95 4.43 -12.99 34.60
CA SER A 95 4.58 -14.09 35.59
C SER A 95 4.90 -15.45 34.96
N GLY A 96 5.25 -15.46 33.67
CA GLY A 96 5.72 -16.62 32.92
C GLY A 96 7.24 -16.66 32.74
N PRO A 97 7.79 -17.78 32.24
CA PRO A 97 9.23 -17.94 31.99
C PRO A 97 9.72 -17.07 30.82
N ALA A 98 10.98 -16.67 30.85
CA ALA A 98 11.62 -15.96 29.73
C ALA A 98 11.79 -16.89 28.51
N THR A 99 11.21 -16.50 27.37
CA THR A 99 11.29 -17.21 26.08
C THR A 99 11.86 -16.35 24.95
N VAL A 100 12.22 -15.10 25.25
CA VAL A 100 12.86 -14.15 24.34
C VAL A 100 14.12 -13.62 25.01
N GLU A 101 15.23 -13.62 24.27
CA GLU A 101 16.47 -13.01 24.74
C GLU A 101 16.36 -11.47 24.59
N ASN A 102 16.06 -10.77 25.69
CA ASN A 102 15.98 -9.30 25.70
C ASN A 102 16.44 -8.68 27.03
N VAL A 103 16.86 -7.39 27.01
CA VAL A 103 17.31 -6.66 28.19
C VAL A 103 16.17 -6.56 29.21
N GLY A 104 16.43 -6.97 30.46
CA GLY A 104 15.45 -6.86 31.54
C GLY A 104 14.26 -7.82 31.45
N TRP A 105 14.34 -8.83 30.58
CA TRP A 105 13.30 -9.86 30.40
C TRP A 105 13.66 -11.20 31.05
N GLY A 106 14.76 -11.27 31.80
CA GLY A 106 15.29 -12.50 32.39
C GLY A 106 16.03 -13.38 31.37
N ALA A 107 16.83 -14.33 31.88
CA ALA A 107 17.56 -15.28 31.03
C ALA A 107 16.67 -16.48 30.65
N PRO A 108 16.48 -16.79 29.35
CA PRO A 108 15.76 -17.99 28.94
C PRO A 108 16.46 -19.26 29.45
N ASP A 109 15.70 -20.15 30.11
CA ASP A 109 16.22 -21.46 30.53
C ASP A 109 16.28 -22.40 29.32
N GLU A 110 17.48 -22.80 28.92
CA GLU A 110 17.70 -23.59 27.70
C GLU A 110 16.93 -24.92 27.70
N GLN A 111 16.86 -25.59 28.86
CA GLN A 111 16.20 -26.89 28.97
C GLN A 111 14.68 -26.75 28.84
N TYR A 112 14.11 -25.70 29.45
CA TYR A 112 12.69 -25.40 29.31
C TYR A 112 12.35 -24.98 27.88
N VAL A 113 13.08 -24.00 27.31
CA VAL A 113 12.82 -23.43 25.98
C VAL A 113 12.88 -24.49 24.87
N ALA A 114 13.79 -25.47 24.98
CA ALA A 114 13.90 -26.57 24.01
C ALA A 114 12.60 -27.39 23.83
N GLY A 115 11.71 -27.42 24.83
CA GLY A 115 10.43 -28.12 24.77
C GLY A 115 9.21 -27.24 24.45
N VAL A 116 9.35 -25.91 24.49
CA VAL A 116 8.22 -24.96 24.37
C VAL A 116 7.55 -25.05 23.00
N ALA A 117 8.34 -25.12 21.91
CA ALA A 117 7.78 -25.21 20.56
C ALA A 117 6.90 -26.45 20.37
N ASP A 118 7.31 -27.60 20.94
CA ASP A 118 6.52 -28.83 20.87
C ASP A 118 5.21 -28.72 21.65
N LEU A 119 5.24 -28.11 22.84
CA LEU A 119 4.04 -27.85 23.63
C LEU A 119 3.04 -26.98 22.86
N ILE A 120 3.50 -25.84 22.35
CA ILE A 120 2.66 -24.92 21.56
C ILE A 120 2.09 -25.62 20.32
N ALA A 121 2.93 -26.35 19.56
CA ALA A 121 2.49 -27.08 18.38
C ALA A 121 1.44 -28.15 18.71
N ARG A 122 1.57 -28.85 19.85
CA ARG A 122 0.55 -29.81 20.31
C ARG A 122 -0.80 -29.16 20.58
N ALA A 123 -0.84 -27.94 21.13
CA ALA A 123 -2.10 -27.21 21.30
C ALA A 123 -2.74 -26.90 19.94
N CYS A 124 -1.98 -26.40 18.97
CA CYS A 124 -2.45 -26.14 17.61
C CYS A 124 -2.97 -27.41 16.92
N VAL A 125 -2.19 -28.51 16.97
CA VAL A 125 -2.57 -29.79 16.36
C VAL A 125 -3.83 -30.37 17.00
N ALA A 126 -3.99 -30.23 18.33
CA ALA A 126 -5.21 -30.62 19.02
C ALA A 126 -6.41 -29.80 18.54
N ALA A 127 -6.25 -28.47 18.39
CA ALA A 127 -7.32 -27.60 17.87
C ALA A 127 -7.72 -27.99 16.44
N VAL A 128 -6.76 -28.23 15.55
CA VAL A 128 -7.02 -28.64 14.16
C VAL A 128 -7.71 -30.01 14.11
N ARG A 129 -7.28 -30.97 14.93
CA ARG A 129 -7.94 -32.29 15.02
C ARG A 129 -9.33 -32.22 15.65
N GLY A 130 -9.58 -31.21 16.48
CA GLY A 130 -10.86 -30.94 17.14
C GLY A 130 -11.86 -30.12 16.32
N LEU A 131 -11.58 -29.83 15.03
CA LEU A 131 -12.48 -29.07 14.16
C LEU A 131 -13.86 -29.74 14.05
N ALA A 132 -14.88 -29.12 14.62
CA ALA A 132 -16.28 -29.54 14.52
C ALA A 132 -17.15 -28.41 13.94
N PRO A 133 -18.30 -28.72 13.31
CA PRO A 133 -19.25 -27.69 12.89
C PRO A 133 -19.58 -26.75 14.05
N ALA A 134 -19.50 -25.45 13.79
CA ALA A 134 -19.60 -24.45 14.84
C ALA A 134 -20.47 -23.26 14.43
N THR A 135 -21.13 -22.65 15.41
CA THR A 135 -21.76 -21.33 15.27
C THR A 135 -21.03 -20.31 16.13
N VAL A 136 -20.85 -19.12 15.60
CA VAL A 136 -20.12 -18.03 16.26
C VAL A 136 -21.08 -16.90 16.59
N ARG A 137 -20.89 -16.31 17.78
CA ARG A 137 -21.60 -15.12 18.23
C ARG A 137 -20.61 -14.10 18.77
N HIS A 138 -20.85 -12.81 18.57
CA HIS A 138 -19.97 -11.72 19.01
C HIS A 138 -20.71 -10.73 19.92
N ALA A 139 -20.01 -10.23 20.94
CA ALA A 139 -20.40 -9.09 21.78
C ALA A 139 -19.20 -8.19 22.01
N VAL A 140 -19.46 -6.90 22.25
CA VAL A 140 -18.53 -5.98 22.91
C VAL A 140 -19.17 -5.58 24.24
N VAL A 141 -18.50 -5.91 25.35
CA VAL A 141 -19.03 -5.70 26.70
C VAL A 141 -18.29 -4.57 27.37
N PRO A 142 -18.95 -3.48 27.80
CA PRO A 142 -18.29 -2.39 28.51
C PRO A 142 -17.52 -2.87 29.73
N LEU A 143 -16.30 -2.35 29.89
CA LEU A 143 -15.44 -2.63 31.05
C LEU A 143 -14.86 -1.32 31.57
N GLU A 144 -15.70 -0.59 32.32
CA GLU A 144 -15.37 0.71 32.87
C GLU A 144 -14.36 0.60 34.01
N GLU A 145 -13.56 1.66 34.23
CA GLU A 145 -12.62 1.76 35.35
C GLU A 145 -11.70 0.53 35.50
N PHE A 146 -11.18 0.02 34.39
CA PHE A 146 -10.25 -1.10 34.40
C PHE A 146 -8.85 -0.70 33.95
N ALA A 147 -8.76 0.05 32.86
CA ALA A 147 -7.50 0.49 32.25
C ALA A 147 -7.42 2.01 32.09
N HIS A 148 -6.22 2.51 31.78
CA HIS A 148 -5.97 3.89 31.36
C HIS A 148 -4.77 3.96 30.41
N ASN A 149 -4.73 4.98 29.56
CA ASN A 149 -3.54 5.30 28.79
C ASN A 149 -2.49 5.89 29.73
N ARG A 150 -1.34 5.22 29.87
CA ARG A 150 -0.25 5.58 30.79
C ARG A 150 0.66 6.69 30.27
N MET A 151 0.56 7.01 28.98
CA MET A 151 1.36 8.05 28.31
C MET A 151 0.69 9.43 28.36
N LEU A 152 -0.58 9.49 28.74
CA LEU A 152 -1.37 10.72 28.75
C LEU A 152 -1.71 11.16 30.18
N PRO A 153 -1.66 12.46 30.48
CA PRO A 153 -2.10 12.98 31.78
C PRO A 153 -3.60 12.77 32.03
N SER A 154 -4.38 12.75 30.95
CA SER A 154 -5.83 12.55 30.98
C SER A 154 -6.17 11.06 31.12
N ARG A 155 -7.13 10.75 32.01
CA ARG A 155 -7.75 9.42 32.11
C ARG A 155 -9.06 9.35 31.32
N ASP A 156 -9.13 10.04 30.20
CA ASP A 156 -10.31 10.05 29.34
C ASP A 156 -10.60 8.62 28.82
N PRO A 157 -11.76 8.03 29.14
CA PRO A 157 -12.12 6.69 28.69
C PRO A 157 -12.28 6.58 27.16
N ALA A 158 -12.39 7.69 26.43
CA ALA A 158 -12.40 7.67 24.95
C ALA A 158 -11.03 7.34 24.32
N LEU A 159 -9.97 7.25 25.12
CA LEU A 159 -8.58 7.00 24.70
C LEU A 159 -8.11 5.56 24.99
N ILE A 160 -9.06 4.66 25.26
CA ILE A 160 -8.86 3.23 25.48
C ILE A 160 -10.04 2.45 24.87
N ASP A 161 -9.96 1.12 24.87
CA ASP A 161 -11.06 0.24 24.45
C ASP A 161 -12.36 0.53 25.22
N SER A 162 -13.46 0.67 24.47
CA SER A 162 -14.80 0.83 25.04
C SER A 162 -15.33 -0.42 25.74
N GLY A 163 -14.72 -1.59 25.51
CA GLY A 163 -15.13 -2.84 26.13
C GLY A 163 -14.34 -4.07 25.68
N VAL A 164 -14.65 -5.21 26.28
CA VAL A 164 -14.07 -6.52 25.98
C VAL A 164 -14.81 -7.13 24.79
N HIS A 165 -14.09 -7.49 23.73
CA HIS A 165 -14.65 -8.29 22.65
C HIS A 165 -14.75 -9.74 23.09
N VAL A 166 -15.92 -10.35 22.93
CA VAL A 166 -16.18 -11.74 23.30
C VAL A 166 -16.79 -12.49 22.12
N LEU A 167 -16.08 -13.51 21.65
CA LEU A 167 -16.59 -14.48 20.68
C LEU A 167 -17.01 -15.74 21.42
N ARG A 168 -18.28 -16.09 21.31
CA ARG A 168 -18.83 -17.36 21.77
C ARG A 168 -18.84 -18.35 20.61
N VAL A 169 -18.33 -19.55 20.84
CA VAL A 169 -18.33 -20.64 19.87
C VAL A 169 -19.10 -21.83 20.43
N ASP A 170 -20.16 -22.21 19.72
CA ASP A 170 -20.99 -23.34 20.09
C ASP A 170 -20.75 -24.53 19.14
N HIS A 171 -20.65 -25.74 19.69
CA HIS A 171 -20.76 -27.00 18.97
C HIS A 171 -22.11 -27.63 19.32
N ASP A 172 -22.90 -28.00 18.32
CA ASP A 172 -24.25 -28.58 18.51
C ASP A 172 -25.15 -27.76 19.47
N GLY A 173 -24.99 -26.43 19.45
CA GLY A 173 -25.76 -25.49 20.29
C GLY A 173 -25.29 -25.35 21.75
N ALA A 174 -24.20 -26.00 22.14
CA ALA A 174 -23.58 -25.87 23.46
C ALA A 174 -22.22 -25.18 23.39
N LEU A 175 -21.87 -24.41 24.44
CA LEU A 175 -20.62 -23.67 24.51
C LEU A 175 -19.42 -24.62 24.46
N ALA A 176 -18.67 -24.59 23.37
CA ALA A 176 -17.45 -25.38 23.18
C ALA A 176 -16.19 -24.57 23.51
N GLY A 177 -16.25 -23.26 23.35
CA GLY A 177 -15.17 -22.36 23.71
C GLY A 177 -15.54 -20.90 23.50
N PHE A 178 -14.65 -20.02 23.92
CA PHE A 178 -14.81 -18.58 23.76
C PHE A 178 -13.47 -17.89 23.55
N VAL A 179 -13.49 -16.75 22.87
CA VAL A 179 -12.33 -15.89 22.68
C VAL A 179 -12.62 -14.53 23.28
N ALA A 180 -11.75 -14.03 24.15
CA ALA A 180 -11.84 -12.70 24.74
C ALA A 180 -10.67 -11.82 24.26
N SER A 181 -10.91 -10.55 23.96
CA SER A 181 -9.86 -9.61 23.60
C SER A 181 -10.07 -8.24 24.22
N TYR A 182 -8.97 -7.66 24.72
CA TYR A 182 -8.97 -6.35 25.37
C TYR A 182 -7.56 -5.71 25.35
N SER A 183 -7.49 -4.40 25.12
CA SER A 183 -6.28 -3.59 25.20
C SER A 183 -5.96 -3.24 26.66
N CYS A 184 -5.15 -4.06 27.34
CA CYS A 184 -4.61 -3.74 28.66
C CYS A 184 -3.38 -4.58 28.98
N HIS A 185 -2.29 -3.94 29.41
CA HIS A 185 -1.06 -4.61 29.80
C HIS A 185 -1.28 -5.51 31.04
N PRO A 186 -0.88 -6.79 31.04
CA PRO A 186 -1.02 -7.69 32.20
C PRO A 186 0.08 -7.47 33.25
N VAL A 187 -0.10 -6.43 34.08
CA VAL A 187 0.83 -6.02 35.15
C VAL A 187 0.08 -5.70 36.46
N ILE A 188 -0.95 -6.49 36.81
CA ILE A 188 -1.67 -6.30 38.07
C ILE A 188 -0.75 -6.57 39.27
N CYS A 189 0.02 -7.65 39.20
CA CYS A 189 0.99 -8.01 40.24
C CYS A 189 2.25 -7.14 40.14
N CYS A 190 2.86 -6.84 41.29
CA CYS A 190 4.11 -6.09 41.31
C CYS A 190 5.34 -6.95 40.98
N GLU A 191 6.45 -6.25 40.73
CA GLU A 191 7.75 -6.80 40.34
C GLU A 191 8.43 -7.68 41.38
N SER A 192 7.93 -7.76 42.61
CA SER A 192 8.47 -8.68 43.63
C SER A 192 7.79 -10.05 43.66
N THR A 193 6.69 -10.21 42.94
CA THR A 193 5.92 -11.46 42.88
C THR A 193 6.77 -12.56 42.24
N SER A 194 6.84 -13.75 42.80
CA SER A 194 7.59 -14.89 42.24
C SER A 194 6.75 -16.15 42.07
N ALA A 195 5.43 -16.02 42.25
CA ALA A 195 4.47 -17.06 41.95
C ALA A 195 4.18 -17.07 40.44
N VAL A 196 4.11 -18.26 39.86
CA VAL A 196 3.67 -18.46 38.47
C VAL A 196 2.15 -18.33 38.40
N HIS A 197 1.66 -17.46 37.50
CA HIS A 197 0.25 -17.26 37.17
C HIS A 197 0.13 -16.57 35.80
N GLY A 198 -1.07 -16.60 35.19
CA GLY A 198 -1.34 -15.99 33.87
C GLY A 198 -1.80 -14.54 33.91
N ASP A 199 -1.50 -13.80 34.99
CA ASP A 199 -2.09 -12.49 35.34
C ASP A 199 -3.63 -12.45 35.19
N PHE A 200 -4.24 -11.27 35.10
CA PHE A 200 -5.69 -11.12 34.98
C PHE A 200 -6.29 -11.91 33.80
N PRO A 201 -5.64 -12.03 32.61
CA PRO A 201 -6.25 -12.77 31.50
C PRO A 201 -6.35 -14.25 31.82
N GLY A 202 -5.23 -14.89 32.21
CA GLY A 202 -5.20 -16.32 32.48
C GLY A 202 -6.10 -16.72 33.64
N GLU A 203 -6.13 -15.90 34.70
CA GLU A 203 -6.97 -16.15 35.87
C GLU A 203 -8.46 -15.93 35.58
N ALA A 204 -8.81 -14.92 34.78
CA ALA A 204 -10.19 -14.72 34.35
C ALA A 204 -10.70 -15.87 33.48
N LEU A 205 -9.89 -16.37 32.53
CA LEU A 205 -10.24 -17.54 31.73
C LEU A 205 -10.52 -18.75 32.63
N ARG A 206 -9.69 -18.97 33.67
CA ARG A 206 -9.87 -20.07 34.64
C ARG A 206 -11.21 -19.96 35.38
N ILE A 207 -11.60 -18.76 35.79
CA ILE A 207 -12.89 -18.50 36.46
C ILE A 207 -14.06 -18.83 35.53
N VAL A 208 -14.02 -18.37 34.28
CA VAL A 208 -15.09 -18.62 33.30
C VAL A 208 -15.16 -20.10 32.90
N GLU A 209 -14.02 -20.76 32.66
CA GLU A 209 -13.95 -22.20 32.36
C GLU A 209 -14.49 -23.06 33.52
N ALA A 210 -14.26 -22.65 34.78
CA ALA A 210 -14.83 -23.34 35.94
C ALA A 210 -16.36 -23.27 35.97
N ALA A 211 -16.95 -22.16 35.50
CA ALA A 211 -18.40 -22.01 35.35
C ALA A 211 -18.98 -22.77 34.13
N HIS A 212 -18.13 -23.10 33.15
CA HIS A 212 -18.51 -23.79 31.91
C HIS A 212 -17.62 -25.00 31.61
N PRO A 213 -17.78 -26.12 32.35
CA PRO A 213 -16.95 -27.30 32.17
C PRO A 213 -16.97 -27.82 30.73
N GLY A 214 -15.79 -27.99 30.13
CA GLY A 214 -15.62 -28.45 28.76
C GLY A 214 -15.42 -27.34 27.73
N ALA A 215 -15.72 -26.08 28.08
CA ALA A 215 -15.37 -24.94 27.25
C ALA A 215 -13.87 -24.62 27.38
N THR A 216 -13.22 -24.23 26.26
CA THR A 216 -11.85 -23.69 26.27
C THR A 216 -11.90 -22.18 26.02
N GLY A 217 -11.33 -21.40 26.92
CA GLY A 217 -11.17 -19.95 26.75
C GLY A 217 -9.87 -19.60 26.03
N VAL A 218 -9.85 -18.58 25.17
CA VAL A 218 -8.63 -18.03 24.56
C VAL A 218 -8.63 -16.53 24.76
N PHE A 219 -7.53 -15.96 25.25
CA PHE A 219 -7.38 -14.52 25.37
C PHE A 219 -6.46 -13.98 24.28
N LEU A 220 -6.85 -12.89 23.64
CA LEU A 220 -6.08 -12.19 22.62
C LEU A 220 -5.74 -10.78 23.11
N GLN A 221 -4.46 -10.50 23.23
CA GLN A 221 -3.95 -9.25 23.77
C GLN A 221 -4.10 -8.12 22.76
N GLY A 222 -4.84 -7.08 23.14
CA GLY A 222 -5.07 -5.89 22.32
C GLY A 222 -3.84 -4.99 22.19
N ALA A 223 -4.08 -3.69 21.97
CA ALA A 223 -3.02 -2.67 21.99
C ALA A 223 -2.57 -2.46 23.45
N LEU A 224 -1.34 -2.86 23.78
CA LEU A 224 -0.84 -2.86 25.16
C LEU A 224 0.33 -1.89 25.40
N GLY A 225 0.87 -1.29 24.34
CA GLY A 225 2.12 -0.53 24.40
C GLY A 225 2.04 0.70 25.32
N ASP A 226 0.84 1.29 25.46
CA ASP A 226 0.57 2.49 26.24
C ASP A 226 -0.65 2.37 27.17
N VAL A 227 -1.25 1.18 27.32
CA VAL A 227 -2.46 0.98 28.14
C VAL A 227 -2.17 0.08 29.33
N ASN A 228 -2.24 0.63 30.54
CA ASN A 228 -2.07 -0.11 31.80
C ASN A 228 -3.41 -0.31 32.53
N PRO A 229 -3.49 -1.28 33.46
CA PRO A 229 -4.59 -1.37 34.37
C PRO A 229 -4.55 -0.19 35.37
N LEU A 230 -5.70 0.21 35.90
CA LEU A 230 -5.78 1.27 36.91
C LEU A 230 -5.03 0.94 38.21
N TYR A 231 -4.88 -0.35 38.51
CA TYR A 231 -4.03 -0.87 39.57
C TYR A 231 -2.89 -1.66 38.94
N ALA A 232 -1.67 -1.12 39.05
CA ALA A 232 -0.44 -1.75 38.58
C ALA A 232 0.67 -1.48 39.60
N HIS A 233 1.63 -2.39 39.73
CA HIS A 233 2.82 -2.20 40.59
C HIS A 233 2.51 -1.86 42.06
N GLY A 234 1.44 -2.44 42.62
CA GLY A 234 1.05 -2.25 44.03
C GLY A 234 1.99 -2.95 45.04
N PRO A 235 1.71 -2.88 46.35
CA PRO A 235 2.46 -3.64 47.35
C PRO A 235 2.45 -5.16 47.09
N ALA A 236 3.56 -5.82 47.45
CA ALA A 236 3.76 -7.26 47.23
C ALA A 236 2.72 -8.14 47.93
N ASP A 237 2.32 -7.76 49.14
CA ASP A 237 1.37 -8.46 49.99
C ASP A 237 -0.09 -8.31 49.52
N GLU A 238 -0.38 -7.31 48.70
CA GLU A 238 -1.70 -7.07 48.11
C GLU A 238 -1.84 -7.63 46.68
N SER A 239 -0.72 -7.89 45.99
CA SER A 239 -0.68 -8.22 44.56
C SER A 239 -1.59 -9.38 44.17
N MET A 240 -1.61 -10.47 44.96
CA MET A 240 -2.46 -11.64 44.66
C MET A 240 -3.95 -11.37 44.88
N VAL A 241 -4.30 -10.54 45.87
CA VAL A 241 -5.70 -10.15 46.11
C VAL A 241 -6.19 -9.23 45.00
N ALA A 242 -5.36 -8.27 44.58
CA ALA A 242 -5.65 -7.41 43.44
C ALA A 242 -5.83 -8.23 42.15
N LEU A 243 -4.98 -9.24 41.92
CA LEU A 243 -5.10 -10.17 40.80
C LEU A 243 -6.47 -10.84 40.78
N GLU A 244 -6.90 -11.46 41.88
CA GLU A 244 -8.20 -12.13 41.96
C GLU A 244 -9.38 -11.16 41.70
N LEU A 245 -9.31 -9.93 42.23
CA LEU A 245 -10.34 -8.91 42.02
C LEU A 245 -10.44 -8.46 40.56
N PHE A 246 -9.31 -8.11 39.93
CA PHE A 246 -9.30 -7.66 38.54
C PHE A 246 -9.63 -8.79 37.57
N ALA A 247 -9.12 -10.00 37.82
CA ALA A 247 -9.49 -11.19 37.05
C ALA A 247 -11.00 -11.49 37.17
N GLY A 248 -11.59 -11.34 38.36
CA GLY A 248 -13.04 -11.48 38.57
C GLY A 248 -13.86 -10.48 37.75
N ARG A 249 -13.48 -9.19 37.77
CA ARG A 249 -14.15 -8.15 36.96
C ARG A 249 -14.08 -8.44 35.47
N PHE A 250 -12.92 -8.90 34.99
CA PHE A 250 -12.77 -9.29 33.58
C PHE A 250 -13.60 -10.54 33.26
N ALA A 251 -13.63 -11.53 34.14
CA ALA A 251 -14.44 -12.74 34.01
C ALA A 251 -15.94 -12.44 33.96
N ASP A 252 -16.42 -11.47 34.75
CA ASP A 252 -17.81 -11.00 34.72
C ASP A 252 -18.16 -10.41 33.35
N ALA A 253 -17.29 -9.56 32.79
CA ALA A 253 -17.47 -9.00 31.45
C ALA A 253 -17.48 -10.09 30.36
N VAL A 254 -16.56 -11.06 30.43
CA VAL A 254 -16.53 -12.20 29.50
C VAL A 254 -17.81 -13.04 29.61
N THR A 255 -18.26 -13.34 30.83
CA THR A 255 -19.49 -14.11 31.09
C THR A 255 -20.72 -13.38 30.54
N ALA A 256 -20.81 -12.07 30.76
CA ALA A 256 -21.86 -11.24 30.19
C ALA A 256 -21.84 -11.27 28.65
N GLY A 257 -20.66 -11.24 28.02
CA GLY A 257 -20.51 -11.36 26.58
C GLY A 257 -20.93 -12.71 26.03
N ILE A 258 -20.56 -13.80 26.71
CA ILE A 258 -21.01 -15.16 26.37
C ILE A 258 -22.54 -15.25 26.38
N ALA A 259 -23.21 -14.60 27.34
CA ALA A 259 -24.66 -14.59 27.46
C ALA A 259 -25.36 -13.63 26.48
N GLY A 260 -24.80 -12.45 26.24
CA GLY A 260 -25.39 -11.36 25.46
C GLY A 260 -24.97 -11.29 23.98
N SER A 261 -24.07 -12.17 23.53
CA SER A 261 -23.57 -12.20 22.15
C SER A 261 -24.66 -12.42 21.10
N THR A 262 -24.44 -11.86 19.91
CA THR A 262 -25.33 -11.97 18.74
C THR A 262 -24.69 -12.82 17.64
N PRO A 263 -25.46 -13.56 16.83
CA PRO A 263 -24.91 -14.38 15.74
C PRO A 263 -24.06 -13.55 14.78
N VAL A 264 -22.94 -14.12 14.36
CA VAL A 264 -22.10 -13.55 13.30
C VAL A 264 -22.68 -14.00 11.95
N GLU A 265 -23.07 -13.05 11.10
CA GLU A 265 -23.52 -13.30 9.73
C GLU A 265 -22.28 -13.48 8.83
N ASP A 266 -22.26 -14.47 7.93
CA ASP A 266 -21.09 -14.89 7.10
C ASP A 266 -20.12 -15.89 7.80
N ASP A 267 -19.66 -16.88 7.03
CA ASP A 267 -18.67 -17.88 7.44
C ASP A 267 -17.37 -17.85 6.62
N ALA A 268 -17.12 -16.77 5.87
CA ALA A 268 -15.88 -16.56 5.14
C ALA A 268 -14.66 -16.63 6.07
N VAL A 269 -13.66 -17.41 5.65
CA VAL A 269 -12.40 -17.58 6.37
C VAL A 269 -11.27 -17.28 5.41
N ALA A 270 -10.34 -16.43 5.82
CA ALA A 270 -9.17 -16.11 5.03
C ALA A 270 -8.00 -15.77 5.94
N VAL A 271 -6.79 -15.89 5.40
CA VAL A 271 -5.55 -15.53 6.08
C VAL A 271 -4.58 -14.91 5.10
N VAL A 272 -3.96 -13.82 5.53
CA VAL A 272 -2.91 -13.11 4.79
C VAL A 272 -1.82 -12.77 5.78
N LYS A 273 -0.58 -13.11 5.44
CA LYS A 273 0.62 -12.68 6.18
C LYS A 273 1.49 -11.88 5.24
N GLN A 274 1.87 -10.68 5.66
CA GLN A 274 2.74 -9.80 4.88
C GLN A 274 3.84 -9.24 5.76
N GLU A 275 5.03 -9.14 5.19
CA GLU A 275 6.08 -8.33 5.80
C GLU A 275 5.73 -6.85 5.63
N ILE A 276 5.83 -6.10 6.71
CA ILE A 276 5.68 -4.66 6.71
C ILE A 276 7.04 -4.07 6.34
N PRO A 277 7.17 -3.39 5.18
CA PRO A 277 8.39 -2.67 4.89
C PRO A 277 8.53 -1.53 5.91
N TYR A 278 9.64 -1.48 6.63
CA TYR A 278 9.94 -0.42 7.57
C TYR A 278 11.41 -0.06 7.58
N GLU A 279 11.71 1.12 8.11
CA GLU A 279 13.05 1.66 8.22
C GLU A 279 13.35 1.98 9.69
N LEU A 280 14.58 1.75 10.12
CA LEU A 280 15.04 2.12 11.46
C LEU A 280 15.39 3.61 11.50
N ALA A 281 15.23 4.25 12.66
CA ALA A 281 15.70 5.61 12.84
C ALA A 281 17.23 5.65 12.87
N PRO A 282 17.86 6.79 12.52
CA PRO A 282 19.30 6.97 12.71
C PRO A 282 19.70 6.73 14.17
N TYR A 283 20.87 6.13 14.39
CA TYR A 283 21.39 5.77 15.71
C TYR A 283 22.88 6.13 15.85
N ASP A 284 23.30 6.39 17.09
CA ASP A 284 24.68 6.68 17.44
C ASP A 284 25.41 5.39 17.83
N LEU A 285 26.29 4.90 16.95
CA LEU A 285 27.06 3.69 17.18
C LEU A 285 28.04 3.83 18.36
N ASP A 286 28.56 5.03 18.64
CA ASP A 286 29.47 5.27 19.75
C ASP A 286 28.73 5.19 21.09
N GLU A 287 27.49 5.68 21.16
CA GLU A 287 26.62 5.48 22.31
C GLU A 287 26.26 4.00 22.52
N LEU A 288 25.98 3.25 21.43
CA LEU A 288 25.74 1.81 21.52
C LEU A 288 26.98 1.04 22.01
N ARG A 289 28.19 1.44 21.56
CA ARG A 289 29.47 0.88 22.05
C ARG A 289 29.67 1.16 23.53
N LYS A 290 29.44 2.40 23.95
CA LYS A 290 29.55 2.79 25.36
C LYS A 290 28.65 1.92 26.24
N ARG A 291 27.38 1.73 25.84
CA ARG A 291 26.43 0.88 26.56
C ARG A 291 26.82 -0.59 26.57
N ARG A 292 27.36 -1.11 25.46
CA ARG A 292 27.91 -2.47 25.36
C ARG A 292 29.05 -2.68 26.37
N ASP A 293 29.90 -1.67 26.55
CA ASP A 293 31.14 -1.75 27.34
C ASP A 293 30.92 -1.44 28.84
N GLU A 294 29.91 -0.62 29.17
CA GLU A 294 29.56 -0.24 30.55
C GLU A 294 28.55 -1.22 31.23
N GLY A 295 28.02 -2.22 30.52
CA GLY A 295 26.98 -3.13 31.03
C GLY A 295 27.47 -4.28 31.92
N ASP A 296 26.89 -4.42 33.12
CA ASP A 296 27.20 -5.46 34.13
C ASP A 296 26.54 -6.84 33.82
N ASP A 297 27.34 -7.72 33.19
CA ASP A 297 27.31 -9.19 33.09
C ASP A 297 26.05 -9.97 32.61
N VAL A 298 24.86 -9.36 32.50
CA VAL A 298 23.67 -9.99 31.85
C VAL A 298 22.95 -9.01 30.91
N THR A 299 23.37 -7.74 30.91
CA THR A 299 22.89 -6.62 30.07
C THR A 299 23.33 -6.73 28.59
N SER A 300 23.01 -7.89 28.03
CA SER A 300 22.68 -8.27 26.65
C SER A 300 23.80 -8.72 25.69
N LEU A 301 23.95 -10.05 25.63
CA LEU A 301 24.44 -10.77 24.45
C LEU A 301 23.81 -10.25 23.15
N SER A 302 22.51 -9.91 23.16
CA SER A 302 21.86 -9.31 21.99
C SER A 302 22.40 -7.92 21.60
N LEU A 303 22.80 -7.03 22.52
CA LEU A 303 23.41 -5.73 22.17
C LEU A 303 24.81 -5.96 21.61
N ARG A 304 25.59 -6.85 22.23
CA ARG A 304 26.91 -7.25 21.72
C ARG A 304 26.83 -7.79 20.30
N ARG A 305 25.86 -8.67 20.01
CA ARG A 305 25.61 -9.20 18.66
C ARG A 305 25.18 -8.11 17.67
N THR A 306 24.35 -7.17 18.11
CA THR A 306 23.88 -6.07 17.25
C THR A 306 25.02 -5.12 16.92
N VAL A 307 25.77 -4.65 17.91
CA VAL A 307 26.95 -3.78 17.68
C VAL A 307 27.96 -4.48 16.78
N ALA A 308 28.26 -5.77 17.02
CA ALA A 308 29.18 -6.52 16.16
C ALA A 308 28.67 -6.63 14.71
N ALA A 309 27.37 -6.87 14.52
CA ALA A 309 26.78 -6.88 13.18
C ALA A 309 26.88 -5.53 12.47
N LEU A 310 26.60 -4.44 13.18
CA LEU A 310 26.72 -3.09 12.66
C LEU A 310 28.16 -2.73 12.28
N GLU A 311 29.13 -3.14 13.10
CA GLU A 311 30.56 -2.93 12.83
C GLU A 311 31.07 -3.71 11.61
N GLU A 312 30.43 -4.85 11.30
CA GLU A 312 30.70 -5.66 10.11
C GLU A 312 29.89 -5.19 8.88
N GLY A 313 29.10 -4.13 8.99
CA GLY A 313 28.23 -3.64 7.91
C GLY A 313 27.07 -4.58 7.58
N ARG A 314 26.71 -5.50 8.49
CA ARG A 314 25.60 -6.43 8.31
C ARG A 314 24.27 -5.77 8.69
N GLU A 315 23.22 -6.15 7.98
CA GLU A 315 21.85 -5.74 8.30
C GLU A 315 21.41 -6.30 9.65
N VAL A 316 20.75 -5.46 10.45
CA VAL A 316 20.23 -5.79 11.79
C VAL A 316 18.72 -5.60 11.92
N ARG A 317 18.07 -5.15 10.83
CA ARG A 317 16.61 -5.14 10.71
C ARG A 317 16.10 -6.58 10.90
N ARG A 318 14.98 -6.72 11.61
CA ARG A 318 14.29 -8.00 11.74
C ARG A 318 12.94 -7.89 11.03
N PRO A 319 12.38 -8.96 10.48
CA PRO A 319 11.09 -8.87 9.83
C PRO A 319 9.99 -8.37 10.79
N LEU A 320 9.26 -7.32 10.36
CA LEU A 320 8.05 -6.83 11.00
C LEU A 320 6.88 -7.40 10.19
N TRP A 321 5.91 -8.03 10.85
CA TRP A 321 4.82 -8.75 10.20
C TRP A 321 3.48 -8.13 10.54
N VAL A 322 2.59 -8.09 9.54
CA VAL A 322 1.15 -8.05 9.76
C VAL A 322 0.57 -9.41 9.39
N HIS A 323 -0.23 -9.98 10.28
CA HIS A 323 -0.96 -11.22 10.04
C HIS A 323 -2.45 -10.91 10.16
N ALA A 324 -3.14 -10.89 9.03
CA ALA A 324 -4.57 -10.61 8.95
C ALA A 324 -5.34 -11.93 8.89
N LEU A 325 -6.38 -12.07 9.70
CA LEU A 325 -7.30 -13.22 9.73
C LEU A 325 -8.74 -12.75 9.56
N ARG A 326 -9.52 -13.46 8.76
CA ARG A 326 -10.97 -13.24 8.61
C ARG A 326 -11.77 -14.37 9.25
N LEU A 327 -12.84 -13.99 9.94
CA LEU A 327 -13.93 -14.86 10.38
C LEU A 327 -15.25 -14.12 10.21
N GLY A 328 -15.96 -14.39 9.12
CA GLY A 328 -17.15 -13.63 8.73
C GLY A 328 -16.85 -12.14 8.59
N PRO A 329 -17.49 -11.24 9.37
CA PRO A 329 -17.26 -9.80 9.35
C PRO A 329 -16.05 -9.37 10.20
N LEU A 330 -15.52 -10.26 11.06
CA LEU A 330 -14.41 -9.94 11.96
C LEU A 330 -13.09 -9.99 11.19
N THR A 331 -12.28 -8.96 11.39
CA THR A 331 -10.92 -8.87 10.87
C THR A 331 -9.95 -8.75 12.04
N LEU A 332 -9.05 -9.72 12.21
CA LEU A 332 -8.02 -9.71 13.25
C LEU A 332 -6.70 -9.33 12.60
N LEU A 333 -6.04 -8.28 13.08
CA LEU A 333 -4.74 -7.81 12.62
C LEU A 333 -3.70 -8.02 13.71
N GLY A 334 -2.85 -9.03 13.55
CA GLY A 334 -1.74 -9.32 14.45
C GLY A 334 -0.44 -8.68 14.00
N TYR A 335 0.23 -8.00 14.94
CA TYR A 335 1.56 -7.43 14.74
C TYR A 335 2.56 -8.07 15.68
N ASN A 336 3.82 -8.20 15.26
CA ASN A 336 4.89 -8.77 16.10
C ASN A 336 5.59 -7.74 17.00
N VAL A 337 4.85 -6.70 17.39
CA VAL A 337 5.26 -5.60 18.28
C VAL A 337 4.17 -5.34 19.33
N GLU A 338 4.51 -4.56 20.35
CA GLU A 338 3.55 -3.96 21.27
C GLU A 338 2.94 -2.72 20.60
N VAL A 339 1.69 -2.85 20.16
CA VAL A 339 0.96 -1.80 19.45
C VAL A 339 0.39 -0.80 20.44
N PHE A 340 0.50 0.50 20.14
CA PHE A 340 -0.12 1.57 20.91
C PHE A 340 -1.58 1.78 20.50
N ASP A 341 -2.43 2.20 21.43
CA ASP A 341 -3.87 2.36 21.21
C ASP A 341 -4.20 3.32 20.06
N GLY A 342 -3.44 4.40 19.89
CA GLY A 342 -3.61 5.34 18.78
C GLY A 342 -3.51 4.68 17.40
N ILE A 343 -2.68 3.64 17.23
CA ILE A 343 -2.58 2.86 15.99
C ILE A 343 -3.84 2.02 15.79
N LYS A 344 -4.31 1.36 16.86
CA LYS A 344 -5.54 0.57 16.85
C LYS A 344 -6.74 1.43 16.45
N ARG A 345 -6.91 2.61 17.04
CA ARG A 345 -8.03 3.51 16.72
C ARG A 345 -8.04 3.91 15.25
N ARG A 346 -6.88 4.25 14.67
CA ARG A 346 -6.77 4.56 13.23
C ARG A 346 -7.17 3.38 12.34
N LEU A 347 -6.81 2.15 12.73
CA LEU A 347 -7.24 0.94 12.03
C LEU A 347 -8.77 0.71 12.13
N VAL A 348 -9.35 0.91 13.32
CA VAL A 348 -10.80 0.79 13.54
C VAL A 348 -11.57 1.88 12.78
N GLU A 349 -11.08 3.12 12.75
CA GLU A 349 -11.65 4.21 11.94
C GLU A 349 -11.61 3.87 10.44
N ALA A 350 -10.52 3.24 9.96
CA ALA A 350 -10.36 2.88 8.56
C ALA A 350 -11.13 1.61 8.13
N LEU A 351 -11.27 0.62 9.02
CA LEU A 351 -11.79 -0.71 8.69
C LEU A 351 -13.16 -1.03 9.32
N GLY A 352 -13.63 -0.19 10.24
CA GLY A 352 -14.86 -0.37 11.01
C GLY A 352 -14.66 -1.12 12.34
N GLU A 353 -15.74 -1.18 13.13
CA GLU A 353 -15.76 -1.68 14.51
C GLU A 353 -15.49 -3.19 14.66
N HIS A 354 -15.55 -3.95 13.56
CA HIS A 354 -15.22 -5.38 13.54
C HIS A 354 -13.72 -5.69 13.39
N CYS A 355 -12.87 -4.65 13.42
CA CYS A 355 -11.41 -4.78 13.39
C CYS A 355 -10.84 -4.96 14.81
N LEU A 356 -10.22 -6.11 15.07
CA LEU A 356 -9.47 -6.38 16.30
C LEU A 356 -7.98 -6.30 16.00
N VAL A 357 -7.23 -5.57 16.83
CA VAL A 357 -5.77 -5.41 16.70
C VAL A 357 -5.09 -6.17 17.80
N LEU A 358 -4.14 -7.04 17.44
CA LEU A 358 -3.40 -7.89 18.36
C LEU A 358 -1.92 -7.49 18.42
N SER A 359 -1.40 -7.39 19.63
CA SER A 359 0.04 -7.21 19.85
C SER A 359 0.77 -8.56 19.97
N THR A 360 2.10 -8.54 19.82
CA THR A 360 3.00 -9.65 20.19
C THR A 360 2.79 -10.99 19.46
N THR A 361 2.31 -10.93 18.22
CA THR A 361 2.18 -12.13 17.38
C THR A 361 3.50 -12.51 16.70
N ASN A 362 3.69 -13.75 16.25
CA ASN A 362 4.72 -14.20 15.30
C ASN A 362 6.16 -13.67 15.48
N GLY A 363 6.66 -13.61 16.72
CA GLY A 363 8.07 -13.30 17.00
C GLY A 363 8.28 -11.87 17.48
N TRP A 364 8.23 -11.66 18.80
CA TRP A 364 8.26 -10.33 19.40
C TRP A 364 9.51 -9.52 18.99
N LEU A 365 9.27 -8.28 18.56
CA LEU A 365 10.30 -7.38 18.03
C LEU A 365 10.57 -6.16 18.94
N GLY A 366 9.54 -5.65 19.62
CA GLY A 366 9.65 -4.45 20.43
C GLY A 366 8.35 -3.67 20.50
N TYR A 367 8.43 -2.38 20.81
CA TYR A 367 7.29 -1.47 20.87
C TYR A 367 7.14 -0.71 19.55
N ALA A 368 5.91 -0.43 19.13
CA ALA A 368 5.62 0.46 18.02
C ALA A 368 4.83 1.68 18.54
N PRO A 369 5.53 2.78 18.87
CA PRO A 369 4.88 3.97 19.42
C PRO A 369 4.04 4.71 18.38
N THR A 370 3.09 5.51 18.86
CA THR A 370 2.52 6.60 18.06
C THR A 370 3.54 7.70 17.88
N HIS A 371 3.31 8.55 16.89
CA HIS A 371 4.15 9.71 16.66
C HIS A 371 4.34 10.57 17.93
N ASP A 372 3.25 10.93 18.60
CA ASP A 372 3.29 11.87 19.74
C ASP A 372 4.05 11.30 20.95
N ALA A 373 4.23 9.97 21.00
CA ALA A 373 5.00 9.34 22.06
C ALA A 373 6.50 9.69 21.99
N TYR A 374 7.01 10.18 20.85
CA TYR A 374 8.40 10.61 20.67
C TYR A 374 8.70 12.03 21.23
N GLU A 375 7.70 12.81 21.68
CA GLU A 375 7.89 14.19 22.16
C GLU A 375 8.12 14.30 23.69
N PRO A 376 9.08 15.11 24.20
CA PRO A 376 9.25 15.37 25.63
C PRO A 376 8.21 16.38 26.21
N PRO A 377 7.86 16.32 27.51
CA PRO A 377 8.26 15.35 28.51
C PRO A 377 7.12 14.36 28.73
N ALA A 378 7.12 13.23 28.02
CA ALA A 378 6.38 12.05 28.47
C ALA A 378 7.05 11.50 29.75
N ASP A 379 7.02 12.28 30.83
CA ASP A 379 7.54 11.90 32.15
C ASP A 379 6.53 10.97 32.83
N PRO A 380 6.92 9.77 33.31
CA PRO A 380 8.28 9.25 33.44
C PRO A 380 8.65 8.14 32.46
N TYR A 381 7.90 7.96 31.37
CA TYR A 381 8.15 6.88 30.42
C TYR A 381 8.36 7.44 29.01
N PRO A 382 9.53 8.02 28.71
CA PRO A 382 9.77 8.56 27.39
C PRO A 382 9.78 7.41 26.38
N ALA A 383 8.99 7.47 25.32
CA ALA A 383 8.99 6.41 24.31
C ALA A 383 10.35 6.28 23.60
N TYR A 384 11.28 7.22 23.77
CA TYR A 384 12.67 7.09 23.34
C TYR A 384 13.51 6.17 24.25
N GLU A 385 13.11 5.94 25.51
CA GLU A 385 13.78 4.98 26.41
C GLU A 385 13.30 3.54 26.21
N VAL A 386 12.15 3.37 25.57
CA VAL A 386 11.56 2.07 25.27
C VAL A 386 12.40 1.25 24.25
N PRO A 387 12.93 1.84 23.16
CA PRO A 387 13.94 1.21 22.30
C PRO A 387 15.26 0.88 23.01
N ILE A 388 15.57 1.52 24.15
CA ILE A 388 16.78 1.22 24.92
C ILE A 388 16.65 -0.14 25.62
N ILE A 389 15.42 -0.60 25.88
CA ILE A 389 15.10 -1.87 26.54
C ILE A 389 14.64 -2.93 25.51
N ALA A 390 14.09 -2.53 24.36
CA ALA A 390 13.41 -3.41 23.41
C ALA A 390 13.84 -3.15 21.97
N GLY A 391 14.80 -3.95 21.48
CA GLY A 391 15.34 -3.85 20.13
C GLY A 391 16.35 -2.72 20.02
N HIS A 392 17.64 -3.06 19.91
CA HIS A 392 18.80 -2.17 20.02
C HIS A 392 18.80 -0.92 19.11
N LEU A 393 17.82 -0.77 18.22
CA LEU A 393 17.63 0.34 17.29
C LEU A 393 16.16 0.80 17.26
N PRO A 394 15.86 2.09 17.44
CA PRO A 394 14.49 2.61 17.43
C PRO A 394 13.86 2.57 16.04
N PHE A 395 12.53 2.37 16.00
CA PHE A 395 11.74 2.71 14.81
C PHE A 395 11.74 4.23 14.59
N ARG A 396 11.52 4.65 13.34
CA ARG A 396 11.29 6.07 13.03
C ARG A 396 10.00 6.59 13.67
N PRO A 397 9.88 7.90 13.94
CA PRO A 397 8.66 8.49 14.51
C PRO A 397 7.37 8.24 13.72
N ASP A 398 7.46 7.97 12.42
CA ASP A 398 6.33 7.71 11.53
C ASP A 398 5.93 6.22 11.43
N ILE A 399 6.52 5.32 12.23
CA ILE A 399 6.23 3.86 12.17
C ILE A 399 4.74 3.52 12.31
N SER A 400 3.97 4.34 13.05
CA SER A 400 2.53 4.16 13.15
C SER A 400 1.81 4.18 11.79
N ASP A 401 2.32 4.95 10.81
CA ASP A 401 1.76 5.03 9.46
C ASP A 401 2.04 3.74 8.67
N ASP A 402 3.24 3.17 8.82
CA ASP A 402 3.61 1.87 8.23
C ASP A 402 2.66 0.76 8.69
N LEU A 403 2.40 0.68 10.00
CA LEU A 403 1.54 -0.35 10.59
C LEU A 403 0.07 -0.20 10.15
N VAL A 404 -0.45 1.03 10.15
CA VAL A 404 -1.84 1.30 9.72
C VAL A 404 -1.98 0.97 8.23
N ALA A 405 -1.07 1.47 7.39
CA ALA A 405 -1.12 1.24 5.96
C ALA A 405 -1.03 -0.25 5.61
N ALA A 406 -0.14 -1.00 6.26
CA ALA A 406 -0.02 -2.44 6.08
C ALA A 406 -1.26 -3.21 6.57
N GLY A 407 -1.84 -2.79 7.71
CA GLY A 407 -3.06 -3.39 8.25
C GLY A 407 -4.25 -3.23 7.31
N VAL A 408 -4.45 -2.03 6.76
CA VAL A 408 -5.52 -1.74 5.80
C VAL A 408 -5.34 -2.55 4.51
N ARG A 409 -4.10 -2.63 3.98
CA ARG A 409 -3.80 -3.45 2.80
C ARG A 409 -4.08 -4.93 3.05
N ALA A 410 -3.56 -5.49 4.14
CA ALA A 410 -3.76 -6.90 4.48
C ALA A 410 -5.24 -7.24 4.69
N ALA A 411 -6.01 -6.35 5.32
CA ALA A 411 -7.47 -6.49 5.45
C ALA A 411 -8.20 -6.48 4.10
N GLY A 412 -7.74 -5.67 3.14
CA GLY A 412 -8.26 -5.65 1.77
C GLY A 412 -8.03 -6.98 1.05
N LEU A 413 -6.86 -7.59 1.23
CA LEU A 413 -6.51 -8.88 0.61
C LEU A 413 -7.32 -10.05 1.16
N LEU A 414 -7.71 -10.02 2.44
CA LEU A 414 -8.56 -11.05 3.05
C LEU A 414 -9.94 -11.18 2.41
N ARG A 415 -10.46 -10.09 1.82
CA ARG A 415 -11.87 -10.06 1.47
C ARG A 415 -12.20 -10.84 0.20
N GLY A 416 -11.23 -11.12 -0.67
CA GLY A 416 -11.42 -11.83 -1.95
C GLY A 416 -12.32 -11.09 -2.95
N SER A 417 -13.36 -10.39 -2.48
CA SER A 417 -13.94 -9.22 -3.11
C SER A 417 -12.99 -8.05 -2.90
N ALA A 418 -12.13 -7.82 -3.89
CA ALA A 418 -11.52 -6.51 -4.07
C ALA A 418 -12.65 -5.49 -3.94
N ASP A 419 -12.46 -4.50 -3.07
CA ASP A 419 -13.21 -3.27 -3.16
C ASP A 419 -13.46 -2.96 -4.65
N PRO A 420 -14.72 -2.98 -5.14
CA PRO A 420 -14.99 -2.81 -6.57
C PRO A 420 -14.55 -1.43 -7.05
N GLU A 421 -14.26 -0.53 -6.12
CA GLU A 421 -13.73 0.80 -6.33
C GLU A 421 -12.29 0.94 -5.80
N TRP A 422 -11.51 -0.14 -5.77
CA TRP A 422 -10.11 -0.14 -5.31
C TRP A 422 -9.29 0.97 -5.98
N TRP A 423 -9.59 1.25 -7.25
CA TRP A 423 -8.97 2.27 -8.08
C TRP A 423 -9.18 3.69 -7.55
N ARG A 424 -10.22 3.94 -6.72
CA ARG A 424 -10.44 5.23 -6.06
C ARG A 424 -9.40 5.46 -4.98
N GLY A 425 -8.52 6.41 -5.25
CA GLY A 425 -7.47 6.83 -4.34
C GLY A 425 -6.22 5.95 -4.38
N ALA A 426 -6.18 4.92 -5.24
CA ALA A 426 -5.03 4.08 -5.50
C ALA A 426 -3.85 4.88 -6.07
N VAL A 427 -2.63 4.47 -5.76
CA VAL A 427 -1.40 4.98 -6.36
C VAL A 427 -1.07 4.12 -7.58
N VAL A 428 -1.23 4.70 -8.77
CA VAL A 428 -0.89 4.06 -10.05
C VAL A 428 0.54 4.44 -10.43
N TYR A 429 1.33 3.47 -10.87
CA TYR A 429 2.68 3.67 -11.37
C TYR A 429 2.71 3.34 -12.88
N GLU A 430 2.90 4.38 -13.70
CA GLU A 430 3.15 4.26 -15.13
C GLU A 430 4.57 3.75 -15.34
N CYS A 431 4.67 2.45 -15.57
CA CYS A 431 5.91 1.77 -15.88
C CYS A 431 6.21 1.91 -17.38
N HIS A 432 7.26 2.65 -17.73
CA HIS A 432 7.80 2.59 -19.08
C HIS A 432 8.65 1.32 -19.21
N LEU A 433 8.00 0.22 -19.59
CA LEU A 433 8.58 -1.14 -19.57
C LEU A 433 9.99 -1.23 -20.18
N PRO A 434 10.28 -0.66 -21.38
CA PRO A 434 11.62 -0.71 -21.98
C PRO A 434 12.74 -0.13 -21.09
N SER A 435 12.42 0.74 -20.14
CA SER A 435 13.40 1.44 -19.30
C SER A 435 13.28 1.18 -17.81
N PHE A 436 12.34 0.35 -17.37
CA PHE A 436 12.20 0.07 -15.96
C PHE A 436 13.31 -0.85 -15.44
N ARG A 437 13.40 -2.07 -15.98
CA ARG A 437 14.41 -3.06 -15.60
C ARG A 437 14.53 -4.15 -16.65
N ASP A 438 15.76 -4.54 -16.98
CA ASP A 438 16.05 -5.61 -17.93
C ASP A 438 16.38 -6.91 -17.18
N GLY A 439 15.43 -7.85 -17.17
CA GLY A 439 15.58 -9.16 -16.53
C GLY A 439 16.27 -10.19 -17.43
N SER A 440 16.22 -10.03 -18.75
CA SER A 440 16.85 -10.96 -19.71
C SER A 440 18.33 -10.67 -19.97
N GLY A 441 18.80 -9.45 -19.68
CA GLY A 441 20.16 -8.99 -19.91
C GLY A 441 20.47 -8.68 -21.38
N ASP A 442 19.47 -8.32 -22.19
CA ASP A 442 19.64 -8.04 -23.61
C ASP A 442 19.84 -6.55 -23.96
N GLY A 443 19.58 -5.66 -23.00
CA GLY A 443 19.75 -4.21 -23.07
C GLY A 443 18.44 -3.40 -23.06
N ILE A 444 17.28 -4.04 -22.93
CA ILE A 444 15.96 -3.39 -22.88
C ILE A 444 15.11 -4.03 -21.78
N GLY A 445 14.26 -3.22 -21.14
CA GLY A 445 13.43 -3.66 -20.04
C GLY A 445 12.28 -4.55 -20.49
N ASP A 446 11.94 -5.53 -19.65
CA ASP A 446 11.03 -6.63 -19.99
C ASP A 446 10.13 -7.02 -18.80
N LEU A 447 9.17 -7.92 -19.05
CA LEU A 447 8.22 -8.35 -18.02
C LEU A 447 8.90 -9.11 -16.87
N GLU A 448 10.06 -9.74 -17.10
CA GLU A 448 10.82 -10.39 -16.02
C GLU A 448 11.45 -9.35 -15.10
N GLY A 449 12.05 -8.30 -15.67
CA GLY A 449 12.55 -7.16 -14.92
C GLY A 449 11.43 -6.45 -14.15
N LEU A 450 10.23 -6.36 -14.70
CA LEU A 450 9.08 -5.85 -13.95
C LEU A 450 8.71 -6.75 -12.76
N ILE A 451 8.72 -8.08 -12.92
CA ILE A 451 8.53 -9.04 -11.80
C ILE A 451 9.57 -8.80 -10.71
N GLU A 452 10.85 -8.66 -11.07
CA GLU A 452 11.94 -8.37 -10.12
C GLU A 452 11.76 -7.02 -9.39
N GLY A 453 11.13 -6.04 -10.04
CA GLY A 453 10.87 -4.72 -9.46
C GLY A 453 9.63 -4.63 -8.58
N LEU A 454 8.79 -5.68 -8.49
CA LEU A 454 7.53 -5.61 -7.73
C LEU A 454 7.74 -5.35 -6.23
N ASP A 455 8.82 -5.85 -5.64
CA ASP A 455 9.15 -5.57 -4.23
C ASP A 455 9.51 -4.09 -4.03
N TYR A 456 10.21 -3.49 -4.99
CA TYR A 456 10.49 -2.05 -5.00
C TYR A 456 9.19 -1.23 -5.10
N LEU A 457 8.28 -1.59 -6.01
CA LEU A 457 7.01 -0.89 -6.19
C LEU A 457 6.11 -1.01 -4.95
N ARG A 458 6.05 -2.20 -4.32
CA ARG A 458 5.36 -2.41 -3.04
C ARG A 458 5.91 -1.47 -1.96
N ASP A 459 7.24 -1.43 -1.82
CA ASP A 459 7.90 -0.60 -0.81
C ASP A 459 7.77 0.91 -1.10
N LEU A 460 7.61 1.29 -2.37
CA LEU A 460 7.25 2.64 -2.79
C LEU A 460 5.79 2.99 -2.44
N GLY A 461 4.94 1.99 -2.18
CA GLY A 461 3.53 2.16 -1.83
C GLY A 461 2.59 2.21 -3.04
N VAL A 462 3.00 1.61 -4.16
CA VAL A 462 2.19 1.49 -5.38
C VAL A 462 1.07 0.45 -5.17
N ASP A 463 -0.15 0.81 -5.56
CA ASP A 463 -1.30 -0.10 -5.53
C ASP A 463 -1.56 -0.78 -6.89
N ALA A 464 -1.16 -0.12 -7.99
CA ALA A 464 -1.30 -0.66 -9.34
C ALA A 464 -0.14 -0.24 -10.24
N VAL A 465 0.34 -1.17 -11.06
CA VAL A 465 1.29 -0.87 -12.13
C VAL A 465 0.56 -0.88 -13.48
N TRP A 466 0.72 0.20 -14.24
CA TRP A 466 0.37 0.26 -15.66
C TRP A 466 1.62 -0.08 -16.46
N THR A 467 1.58 -1.17 -17.21
CA THR A 467 2.77 -1.77 -17.85
C THR A 467 3.27 -1.05 -19.10
N GLY A 468 2.48 -0.13 -19.68
CA GLY A 468 2.65 0.27 -21.08
C GLY A 468 2.38 -0.89 -22.05
N PRO A 469 2.53 -0.66 -23.37
CA PRO A 469 2.31 -1.68 -24.39
C PRO A 469 3.46 -2.70 -24.43
N PHE A 470 3.11 -3.98 -24.54
CA PHE A 470 4.07 -5.08 -24.68
C PHE A 470 3.66 -6.10 -25.75
N PHE A 471 2.64 -5.76 -26.55
CA PHE A 471 2.11 -6.60 -27.62
C PHE A 471 3.14 -6.80 -28.73
N ARG A 472 2.96 -7.86 -29.54
CA ARG A 472 3.73 -8.04 -30.76
C ARG A 472 3.72 -6.79 -31.62
N SER A 473 4.88 -6.29 -31.99
CA SER A 473 5.00 -4.98 -32.63
C SER A 473 6.30 -4.87 -33.43
N PRO A 474 6.32 -4.14 -34.56
CA PRO A 474 7.57 -3.70 -35.20
C PRO A 474 8.41 -2.76 -34.33
N LEU A 475 7.84 -2.23 -33.23
CA LEU A 475 8.46 -1.32 -32.27
C LEU A 475 8.86 0.03 -32.87
N LEU A 476 8.14 0.49 -33.91
CA LEU A 476 8.36 1.83 -34.46
C LEU A 476 7.88 2.90 -33.49
N ASP A 477 6.76 2.65 -32.79
CA ASP A 477 6.28 3.49 -31.69
C ASP A 477 6.25 2.70 -30.39
N GLN A 478 7.32 1.92 -30.16
CA GLN A 478 7.62 1.26 -28.88
C GLN A 478 6.48 0.36 -28.35
N GLY A 479 5.70 -0.25 -29.25
CA GLY A 479 4.63 -1.19 -28.90
C GLY A 479 3.22 -0.67 -29.18
N PHE A 480 3.04 0.63 -29.44
CA PHE A 480 1.74 1.21 -29.84
C PHE A 480 1.35 0.79 -31.28
N ASP A 481 2.32 0.46 -32.13
CA ASP A 481 2.12 -0.15 -33.45
C ASP A 481 1.90 -1.67 -33.34
N VAL A 482 0.70 -2.11 -32.93
CA VAL A 482 0.39 -3.52 -32.65
C VAL A 482 0.22 -4.37 -33.92
N SER A 483 0.96 -5.47 -34.03
CA SER A 483 0.89 -6.45 -35.13
C SER A 483 0.20 -7.78 -34.75
N ASP A 484 0.11 -8.09 -33.46
CA ASP A 484 -0.76 -9.14 -32.90
C ASP A 484 -1.15 -8.78 -31.46
N TYR A 485 -2.45 -8.56 -31.22
CA TYR A 485 -3.00 -8.18 -29.92
C TYR A 485 -2.99 -9.31 -28.87
N LEU A 486 -2.83 -10.56 -29.28
CA LEU A 486 -3.03 -11.75 -28.45
C LEU A 486 -1.72 -12.45 -28.07
N ASP A 487 -0.58 -11.82 -28.33
CA ASP A 487 0.74 -12.33 -27.95
C ASP A 487 1.66 -11.19 -27.48
N VAL A 488 2.74 -11.57 -26.81
CA VAL A 488 3.75 -10.66 -26.24
C VAL A 488 4.92 -10.53 -27.22
N GLU A 489 5.46 -9.33 -27.40
CA GLU A 489 6.69 -9.14 -28.19
C GLU A 489 7.86 -9.88 -27.52
N PRO A 490 8.66 -10.70 -28.23
CA PRO A 490 9.67 -11.55 -27.62
C PRO A 490 10.72 -10.81 -26.82
N VAL A 491 10.96 -9.54 -27.15
CA VAL A 491 11.87 -8.68 -26.39
C VAL A 491 11.34 -8.35 -24.99
N PHE A 492 10.02 -8.37 -24.80
CA PHE A 492 9.38 -8.14 -23.50
C PHE A 492 9.03 -9.44 -22.76
N GLY A 493 9.01 -10.58 -23.46
CA GLY A 493 8.83 -11.90 -22.85
C GLY A 493 7.82 -12.79 -23.58
N THR A 494 6.95 -13.45 -22.82
CA THR A 494 5.95 -14.40 -23.34
C THR A 494 4.63 -14.26 -22.57
N LEU A 495 3.54 -14.85 -23.08
CA LEU A 495 2.28 -14.97 -22.34
C LEU A 495 2.47 -15.64 -20.96
N GLY A 496 3.35 -16.64 -20.86
CA GLY A 496 3.65 -17.29 -19.57
C GLY A 496 4.39 -16.35 -18.60
N THR A 497 5.18 -15.41 -19.10
CA THR A 497 5.80 -14.36 -18.28
C THR A 497 4.74 -13.38 -17.77
N PHE A 498 3.77 -13.00 -18.61
CA PHE A 498 2.64 -12.16 -18.19
C PHE A 498 1.80 -12.82 -17.08
N ASP A 499 1.45 -14.10 -17.23
CA ASP A 499 0.69 -14.84 -16.22
C ASP A 499 1.44 -14.86 -14.86
N ARG A 500 2.78 -15.01 -14.89
CA ARG A 500 3.62 -14.89 -13.68
C ARG A 500 3.64 -13.49 -13.11
N LEU A 501 3.67 -12.45 -13.94
CA LEU A 501 3.61 -11.05 -13.49
C LEU A 501 2.32 -10.79 -12.72
N VAL A 502 1.17 -11.19 -13.26
CA VAL A 502 -0.13 -11.02 -12.60
C VAL A 502 -0.14 -11.73 -11.24
N ALA A 503 0.28 -12.99 -11.19
CA ALA A 503 0.35 -13.75 -9.95
C ALA A 503 1.27 -13.10 -8.91
N ALA A 504 2.51 -12.75 -9.30
CA ALA A 504 3.49 -12.15 -8.41
C ALA A 504 3.10 -10.75 -7.91
N ALA A 505 2.39 -9.98 -8.74
CA ALA A 505 1.84 -8.67 -8.37
C ALA A 505 0.69 -8.83 -7.37
N HIS A 506 -0.26 -9.74 -7.62
CA HIS A 506 -1.39 -10.01 -6.72
C HIS A 506 -0.94 -10.51 -5.35
N GLU A 507 0.10 -11.35 -5.28
CA GLU A 507 0.73 -11.79 -4.02
C GLU A 507 1.23 -10.60 -3.17
N ARG A 508 1.66 -9.52 -3.83
CA ARG A 508 2.13 -8.28 -3.22
C ARG A 508 1.01 -7.24 -3.03
N GLY A 509 -0.21 -7.56 -3.43
CA GLY A 509 -1.35 -6.65 -3.42
C GLY A 509 -1.29 -5.54 -4.46
N ILE A 510 -0.49 -5.71 -5.51
CA ILE A 510 -0.36 -4.78 -6.64
C ILE A 510 -1.27 -5.26 -7.76
N ARG A 511 -2.07 -4.34 -8.32
CA ARG A 511 -2.92 -4.57 -9.49
C ARG A 511 -2.14 -4.37 -10.79
N VAL A 512 -2.50 -5.10 -11.84
CA VAL A 512 -1.87 -4.97 -13.18
C VAL A 512 -2.84 -4.35 -14.16
N ILE A 513 -2.49 -3.19 -14.69
CA ILE A 513 -3.24 -2.48 -15.74
C ILE A 513 -2.44 -2.62 -17.04
N VAL A 514 -3.09 -3.12 -18.09
CA VAL A 514 -2.48 -3.24 -19.42
C VAL A 514 -2.88 -2.08 -20.31
N ASP A 515 -2.01 -1.69 -21.24
CA ASP A 515 -2.44 -0.77 -22.30
C ASP A 515 -3.42 -1.45 -23.25
N TYR A 516 -4.28 -0.68 -23.90
CA TYR A 516 -5.24 -1.16 -24.88
C TYR A 516 -5.35 -0.13 -25.99
N ILE A 517 -4.96 -0.54 -27.20
CA ILE A 517 -4.80 0.33 -28.38
C ILE A 517 -5.88 0.00 -29.41
N PRO A 518 -7.11 0.51 -29.24
CA PRO A 518 -8.22 0.22 -30.14
C PRO A 518 -8.24 1.07 -31.42
N ASN A 519 -7.49 2.17 -31.48
CA ASN A 519 -7.66 3.15 -32.56
C ASN A 519 -7.07 2.67 -33.89
N HIS A 520 -5.92 2.02 -33.86
CA HIS A 520 -5.15 1.61 -35.03
C HIS A 520 -4.42 0.29 -34.76
N THR A 521 -3.88 -0.31 -35.83
CA THR A 521 -2.91 -1.41 -35.76
C THR A 521 -1.61 -0.98 -36.44
N SER A 522 -0.56 -1.81 -36.39
CA SER A 522 0.54 -1.73 -37.35
C SER A 522 0.05 -2.06 -38.77
N ASP A 523 0.71 -1.49 -39.77
CA ASP A 523 0.58 -1.86 -41.19
C ASP A 523 1.03 -3.30 -41.50
N GLN A 524 1.79 -3.93 -40.59
CA GLN A 524 2.16 -5.34 -40.66
C GLN A 524 1.10 -6.26 -40.02
N HIS A 525 0.08 -5.71 -39.37
CA HIS A 525 -1.00 -6.51 -38.78
C HIS A 525 -1.72 -7.32 -39.87
N PRO A 526 -2.00 -8.62 -39.67
CA PRO A 526 -2.67 -9.45 -40.68
C PRO A 526 -4.02 -8.88 -41.18
N TRP A 527 -4.67 -8.07 -40.36
CA TRP A 527 -5.89 -7.35 -40.73
C TRP A 527 -5.62 -6.30 -41.81
N PHE A 528 -4.60 -5.44 -41.64
CA PHE A 528 -4.27 -4.41 -42.63
C PHE A 528 -3.69 -5.02 -43.89
N VAL A 529 -2.82 -6.02 -43.77
CA VAL A 529 -2.26 -6.75 -44.93
C VAL A 529 -3.38 -7.32 -45.80
N ALA A 530 -4.41 -7.92 -45.19
CA ALA A 530 -5.59 -8.39 -45.91
C ALA A 530 -6.40 -7.24 -46.53
N SER A 531 -6.69 -6.19 -45.76
CA SER A 531 -7.44 -4.99 -46.20
C SER A 531 -6.77 -4.25 -47.38
N ARG A 532 -5.43 -4.21 -47.38
CA ARG A 532 -4.59 -3.58 -48.40
C ARG A 532 -4.40 -4.46 -49.65
N SER A 533 -4.60 -5.78 -49.53
CA SER A 533 -4.33 -6.72 -50.63
C SER A 533 -5.25 -6.53 -51.85
N SER A 534 -6.49 -6.07 -51.64
CA SER A 534 -7.48 -5.81 -52.68
C SER A 534 -8.65 -4.97 -52.13
N ARG A 535 -9.30 -4.20 -53.02
CA ARG A 535 -10.56 -3.49 -52.70
C ARG A 535 -11.74 -4.45 -52.44
N ASP A 536 -11.62 -5.71 -52.85
CA ASP A 536 -12.67 -6.73 -52.68
C ASP A 536 -12.41 -7.66 -51.47
N ASP A 537 -11.33 -7.48 -50.72
CA ASP A 537 -11.04 -8.33 -49.56
C ASP A 537 -12.12 -8.16 -48.46
N PRO A 538 -12.57 -9.22 -47.77
CA PRO A 538 -13.56 -9.11 -46.70
C PRO A 538 -13.15 -8.18 -45.55
N LYS A 539 -11.85 -7.92 -45.36
CA LYS A 539 -11.32 -6.96 -44.39
C LYS A 539 -11.06 -5.58 -44.98
N ARG A 540 -11.48 -5.28 -46.21
CA ARG A 540 -11.31 -3.95 -46.80
C ARG A 540 -11.87 -2.86 -45.89
N ASP A 541 -13.12 -3.04 -45.43
CA ASP A 541 -13.80 -2.10 -44.55
C ASP A 541 -13.42 -2.25 -43.06
N TRP A 542 -12.33 -2.95 -42.74
CA TRP A 542 -11.79 -2.94 -41.37
C TRP A 542 -10.97 -1.69 -41.09
N TYR A 543 -10.53 -0.98 -42.13
CA TYR A 543 -9.77 0.26 -42.06
C TYR A 543 -10.48 1.35 -42.88
N MET A 544 -10.13 2.60 -42.63
CA MET A 544 -10.76 3.74 -43.32
C MET A 544 -10.07 4.02 -44.65
N TRP A 545 -10.73 3.70 -45.76
CA TRP A 545 -10.23 3.91 -47.13
C TRP A 545 -11.09 4.92 -47.90
N ARG A 546 -10.46 5.78 -48.71
CA ARG A 546 -11.17 6.78 -49.54
C ARG A 546 -10.48 7.04 -50.88
N ASP A 547 -11.24 7.51 -51.87
CA ASP A 547 -10.69 7.87 -53.19
C ASP A 547 -9.96 9.23 -53.16
N GLU A 548 -10.42 10.18 -52.34
CA GLU A 548 -9.85 11.53 -52.23
C GLU A 548 -9.61 11.89 -50.75
N PRO A 549 -8.47 12.54 -50.41
CA PRO A 549 -8.18 12.97 -49.05
C PRO A 549 -8.98 14.24 -48.68
N ASN A 550 -9.15 14.48 -47.38
CA ASN A 550 -9.60 15.76 -46.85
C ASN A 550 -8.42 16.49 -46.16
N ASN A 551 -8.67 17.63 -45.53
CA ASN A 551 -7.59 18.45 -44.98
C ASN A 551 -6.99 17.96 -43.65
N TRP A 552 -7.43 16.85 -43.06
CA TRP A 552 -7.00 16.42 -41.72
C TRP A 552 -5.48 16.19 -41.64
N THR A 553 -4.87 16.62 -40.53
CA THR A 553 -3.43 16.55 -40.26
C THR A 553 -3.08 15.50 -39.21
N SER A 554 -2.00 14.75 -39.46
CA SER A 554 -1.47 13.75 -38.53
C SER A 554 -0.67 14.41 -37.42
N GLU A 555 -0.66 13.80 -36.23
CA GLU A 555 0.24 14.19 -35.15
C GLU A 555 1.71 14.16 -35.59
N ALA A 556 2.08 13.18 -36.41
CA ALA A 556 3.41 13.04 -37.01
C ALA A 556 3.71 14.12 -38.06
N GLY A 557 2.73 14.95 -38.42
CA GLY A 557 2.87 15.97 -39.46
C GLY A 557 2.42 15.48 -40.82
N GLY A 558 2.10 16.43 -41.70
CA GLY A 558 1.51 16.14 -42.99
C GLY A 558 0.05 15.67 -42.89
N SER A 559 -0.43 15.04 -43.97
CA SER A 559 -1.81 14.54 -44.05
C SER A 559 -1.98 13.26 -43.23
N VAL A 560 -3.18 13.03 -42.70
CA VAL A 560 -3.59 11.70 -42.18
C VAL A 560 -3.87 10.68 -43.29
N TRP A 561 -3.79 11.06 -44.55
CA TRP A 561 -4.13 10.21 -45.69
C TRP A 561 -2.90 9.80 -46.46
N GLU A 562 -2.53 8.52 -46.38
CA GLU A 562 -1.43 7.95 -47.17
C GLU A 562 -1.97 7.24 -48.41
N TYR A 563 -1.37 7.51 -49.58
CA TYR A 563 -1.79 6.93 -50.84
C TYR A 563 -1.24 5.51 -51.03
N ASP A 564 -2.13 4.55 -51.26
CA ASP A 564 -1.75 3.18 -51.59
C ASP A 564 -1.82 2.94 -53.10
N GLU A 565 -0.66 2.94 -53.77
CA GLU A 565 -0.58 2.75 -55.23
C GLU A 565 -1.29 1.45 -55.73
N PRO A 566 -1.16 0.28 -55.07
CA PRO A 566 -1.81 -0.95 -55.51
C PRO A 566 -3.34 -0.86 -55.56
N THR A 567 -3.97 -0.19 -54.60
CA THR A 567 -5.45 -0.08 -54.55
C THR A 567 -5.98 1.22 -55.13
N GLY A 568 -5.12 2.21 -55.40
CA GLY A 568 -5.48 3.51 -55.95
C GLY A 568 -6.37 4.33 -55.02
N GLN A 569 -6.22 4.14 -53.71
CA GLN A 569 -6.99 4.81 -52.67
C GLN A 569 -6.07 5.26 -51.53
N TYR A 570 -6.55 6.20 -50.73
CA TYR A 570 -5.90 6.64 -49.50
C TYR A 570 -6.42 5.85 -48.31
N TYR A 571 -5.56 5.52 -47.36
CA TYR A 571 -5.96 5.03 -46.04
C TYR A 571 -5.67 6.07 -44.96
N LEU A 572 -6.48 6.07 -43.89
CA LEU A 572 -6.30 6.99 -42.77
C LEU A 572 -5.26 6.48 -41.76
N HIS A 573 -4.40 7.36 -41.28
CA HIS A 573 -3.51 7.17 -40.15
C HIS A 573 -3.44 8.45 -39.29
N SER A 574 -3.88 8.37 -38.03
CA SER A 574 -3.90 9.55 -37.13
C SER A 574 -2.51 9.91 -36.59
N HIS A 575 -1.61 8.92 -36.54
CA HIS A 575 -0.23 9.03 -36.07
C HIS A 575 0.75 8.69 -37.21
N LEU A 576 1.62 7.69 -37.04
CA LEU A 576 2.56 7.25 -38.08
C LEU A 576 1.83 6.64 -39.28
N VAL A 577 2.46 6.73 -40.46
CA VAL A 577 1.96 6.09 -41.70
C VAL A 577 1.82 4.58 -41.53
N GLU A 578 2.68 3.98 -40.70
CA GLU A 578 2.68 2.57 -40.32
C GLU A 578 1.61 2.21 -39.27
N GLN A 579 0.78 3.16 -38.83
CA GLN A 579 -0.32 2.98 -37.87
C GLN A 579 -1.70 3.26 -38.52
N PRO A 580 -2.18 2.44 -39.47
CA PRO A 580 -3.47 2.62 -40.11
C PRO A 580 -4.64 2.49 -39.12
N ASP A 581 -5.56 3.46 -39.16
CA ASP A 581 -6.72 3.55 -38.26
C ASP A 581 -7.82 2.54 -38.60
N LEU A 582 -8.35 1.90 -37.56
CA LEU A 582 -9.44 0.94 -37.64
C LEU A 582 -10.79 1.63 -37.84
N ASN A 583 -11.64 1.01 -38.66
CA ASN A 583 -13.03 1.44 -38.83
C ASN A 583 -13.93 0.85 -37.75
N TRP A 584 -14.07 1.54 -36.62
CA TRP A 584 -14.96 1.14 -35.52
C TRP A 584 -16.45 1.10 -35.88
N ARG A 585 -16.89 1.59 -37.04
CA ARG A 585 -18.28 1.40 -37.50
C ARG A 585 -18.53 0.01 -38.08
N ASN A 586 -17.47 -0.73 -38.39
CA ASN A 586 -17.57 -2.11 -38.83
C ASN A 586 -17.85 -3.01 -37.62
N PRO A 587 -18.98 -3.75 -37.58
CA PRO A 587 -19.34 -4.58 -36.43
C PRO A 587 -18.32 -5.70 -36.15
N GLU A 588 -17.61 -6.20 -37.16
CA GLU A 588 -16.60 -7.25 -36.99
C GLU A 588 -15.32 -6.70 -36.31
N VAL A 589 -14.92 -5.46 -36.64
CA VAL A 589 -13.81 -4.77 -35.97
C VAL A 589 -14.13 -4.57 -34.50
N ARG A 590 -15.33 -4.03 -34.19
CA ARG A 590 -15.77 -3.84 -32.80
C ARG A 590 -15.73 -5.15 -32.03
N LYS A 591 -16.32 -6.22 -32.60
CA LYS A 591 -16.31 -7.53 -31.96
C LYS A 591 -14.88 -8.03 -31.70
N ALA A 592 -13.99 -7.93 -32.69
CA ALA A 592 -12.61 -8.40 -32.56
C ALA A 592 -11.86 -7.65 -31.43
N LEU A 593 -12.01 -6.33 -31.36
CA LEU A 593 -11.38 -5.49 -30.33
C LEU A 593 -11.95 -5.76 -28.92
N LEU A 594 -13.27 -5.98 -28.79
CA LEU A 594 -13.86 -6.40 -27.52
C LEU A 594 -13.40 -7.80 -27.09
N ASP A 595 -13.15 -8.71 -28.03
CA ASP A 595 -12.58 -10.04 -27.74
C ASP A 595 -11.10 -9.96 -27.31
N VAL A 596 -10.32 -9.00 -27.86
CA VAL A 596 -8.96 -8.68 -27.37
C VAL A 596 -9.00 -8.24 -25.91
N LEU A 597 -9.94 -7.36 -25.55
CA LEU A 597 -10.09 -6.93 -24.17
C LEU A 597 -10.39 -8.11 -23.23
N ARG A 598 -11.34 -8.99 -23.60
CA ARG A 598 -11.65 -10.20 -22.83
C ARG A 598 -10.43 -11.11 -22.64
N PHE A 599 -9.61 -11.28 -23.68
CA PHE A 599 -8.42 -12.13 -23.62
C PHE A 599 -7.45 -11.75 -22.50
N TRP A 600 -7.25 -10.46 -22.25
CA TRP A 600 -6.35 -9.96 -21.20
C TRP A 600 -7.02 -9.95 -19.81
N LEU A 601 -8.31 -9.63 -19.74
CA LEU A 601 -9.08 -9.71 -18.49
C LEU A 601 -9.24 -11.17 -18.00
N ASP A 602 -9.41 -12.14 -18.91
CA ASP A 602 -9.44 -13.58 -18.62
C ASP A 602 -8.12 -14.08 -18.00
N ARG A 603 -7.00 -13.40 -18.29
CA ARG A 603 -5.67 -13.68 -17.71
C ARG A 603 -5.41 -12.96 -16.39
N GLY A 604 -6.40 -12.24 -15.87
CA GLY A 604 -6.32 -11.61 -14.57
C GLY A 604 -5.81 -10.17 -14.55
N ALA A 605 -5.69 -9.50 -15.71
CA ALA A 605 -5.50 -8.06 -15.73
C ALA A 605 -6.62 -7.37 -14.92
N ASP A 606 -6.26 -6.38 -14.12
CA ASP A 606 -7.16 -5.68 -13.21
C ASP A 606 -7.80 -4.43 -13.83
N GLY A 607 -7.44 -4.13 -15.07
CA GLY A 607 -8.01 -3.06 -15.85
C GLY A 607 -7.19 -2.76 -17.10
N VAL A 608 -7.64 -1.74 -17.83
CA VAL A 608 -6.99 -1.27 -19.05
C VAL A 608 -6.85 0.24 -19.07
N ARG A 609 -5.75 0.72 -19.66
CA ARG A 609 -5.60 2.10 -20.12
C ARG A 609 -5.88 2.11 -21.62
N ILE A 610 -6.87 2.88 -22.04
CA ILE A 610 -7.34 3.00 -23.42
C ILE A 610 -6.57 4.15 -24.06
N ASP A 611 -5.67 3.79 -24.97
CA ASP A 611 -4.86 4.71 -25.76
C ASP A 611 -5.74 5.56 -26.67
N VAL A 612 -5.43 6.87 -26.73
CA VAL A 612 -6.09 7.87 -27.58
C VAL A 612 -7.62 7.71 -27.63
N ALA A 613 -8.24 7.51 -26.46
CA ALA A 613 -9.66 7.17 -26.35
C ALA A 613 -10.60 8.18 -27.05
N HIS A 614 -10.14 9.43 -27.15
CA HIS A 614 -10.84 10.52 -27.82
C HIS A 614 -10.83 10.40 -29.37
N MET A 615 -9.93 9.62 -29.97
CA MET A 615 -9.75 9.46 -31.42
C MET A 615 -10.47 8.25 -32.06
N LEU A 616 -11.11 7.36 -31.28
CA LEU A 616 -11.73 6.13 -31.82
C LEU A 616 -12.67 6.40 -33.02
N MET A 617 -13.56 7.38 -32.89
CA MET A 617 -14.59 7.66 -33.89
C MET A 617 -14.35 9.00 -34.58
N LYS A 618 -14.43 8.94 -35.90
CA LYS A 618 -14.25 10.05 -36.84
C LYS A 618 -15.61 10.49 -37.39
N ASP A 619 -15.70 11.71 -37.92
CA ASP A 619 -16.87 12.21 -38.64
C ASP A 619 -17.16 11.34 -39.88
N PRO A 620 -18.34 10.69 -39.98
CA PRO A 620 -18.67 9.83 -41.11
C PRO A 620 -18.87 10.60 -42.43
N GLU A 621 -19.09 11.91 -42.36
CA GLU A 621 -19.13 12.78 -43.54
C GLU A 621 -17.73 13.22 -44.00
N PHE A 622 -16.69 12.94 -43.20
CA PHE A 622 -15.30 13.32 -43.43
C PHE A 622 -15.12 14.81 -43.78
N ARG A 623 -15.85 15.70 -43.09
CA ARG A 623 -15.75 17.14 -43.32
C ARG A 623 -14.36 17.66 -42.94
N ASP A 624 -13.91 18.68 -43.65
CA ASP A 624 -12.65 19.37 -43.38
C ASP A 624 -12.68 20.01 -41.98
N ASN A 625 -11.56 19.93 -41.26
CA ASN A 625 -11.36 20.65 -40.01
C ASN A 625 -11.20 22.17 -40.29
N PRO A 626 -11.75 23.05 -39.43
CA PRO A 626 -11.49 24.47 -39.50
C PRO A 626 -10.05 24.81 -39.07
N SER A 627 -9.51 25.91 -39.59
CA SER A 627 -8.19 26.41 -39.18
C SER A 627 -8.19 26.90 -37.73
N ALA A 628 -7.08 26.64 -37.02
CA ALA A 628 -6.83 27.21 -35.70
C ALA A 628 -6.60 28.74 -35.80
N PRO A 629 -7.07 29.55 -34.84
CA PRO A 629 -6.77 30.99 -34.83
C PRO A 629 -5.26 31.26 -34.64
N GLU A 630 -4.75 32.39 -35.14
CA GLU A 630 -3.33 32.74 -34.97
C GLU A 630 -2.91 32.76 -33.49
N GLY A 631 -1.80 32.08 -33.17
CA GLY A 631 -1.26 32.01 -31.81
C GLY A 631 -1.86 30.90 -30.92
N HIS A 632 -2.75 30.04 -31.44
CA HIS A 632 -3.27 28.86 -30.73
C HIS A 632 -2.27 27.68 -30.65
N HIS A 633 -0.97 27.93 -30.69
CA HIS A 633 0.02 26.87 -30.50
C HIS A 633 0.18 26.59 -29.01
N ASN A 634 -0.16 25.37 -28.61
CA ASN A 634 0.13 24.89 -27.27
C ASN A 634 1.64 24.68 -27.15
N VAL A 635 2.30 25.46 -26.28
CA VAL A 635 3.77 25.38 -26.08
C VAL A 635 4.22 24.07 -25.45
N PHE A 636 3.29 23.31 -24.87
CA PHE A 636 3.55 21.98 -24.31
C PHE A 636 3.40 20.87 -25.35
N ASP A 637 2.81 21.18 -26.50
CA ASP A 637 2.62 20.22 -27.56
C ASP A 637 3.96 19.90 -28.24
N LEU A 638 4.32 18.62 -28.22
CA LEU A 638 5.52 18.09 -28.86
C LEU A 638 5.23 17.53 -30.25
N GLN A 639 3.97 17.59 -30.69
CA GLN A 639 3.53 17.14 -32.01
C GLN A 639 4.11 18.03 -33.11
N HIS A 640 4.00 17.57 -34.35
CA HIS A 640 4.53 18.31 -35.49
C HIS A 640 3.82 19.69 -35.62
N PRO A 641 4.53 20.79 -35.99
CA PRO A 641 3.95 22.13 -36.05
C PRO A 641 2.66 22.26 -36.89
N ASP A 642 2.53 21.44 -37.93
CA ASP A 642 1.35 21.41 -38.81
C ASP A 642 0.08 20.98 -38.09
N PHE A 643 0.19 20.16 -37.04
CA PHE A 643 -0.95 19.68 -36.28
C PHE A 643 -1.70 20.83 -35.63
N GLY A 644 -0.99 21.71 -34.92
CA GLY A 644 -1.55 22.90 -34.27
C GLY A 644 -2.13 23.97 -35.22
N THR A 645 -2.17 23.73 -36.53
CA THR A 645 -2.80 24.63 -37.51
C THR A 645 -4.30 24.43 -37.66
N GLN A 646 -4.88 23.39 -37.05
CA GLN A 646 -6.30 23.03 -37.15
C GLN A 646 -7.00 22.99 -35.80
N LEU A 647 -8.30 23.27 -35.80
CA LEU A 647 -9.21 22.88 -34.73
C LEU A 647 -9.72 21.48 -35.04
N HIS A 648 -9.24 20.49 -34.29
CA HIS A 648 -9.53 19.08 -34.52
C HIS A 648 -10.92 18.68 -34.01
N VAL A 649 -11.97 18.98 -34.80
CA VAL A 649 -13.39 18.80 -34.42
C VAL A 649 -14.10 17.71 -35.21
N HIS A 650 -13.54 17.26 -36.34
CA HIS A 650 -14.14 16.25 -37.21
C HIS A 650 -13.33 14.95 -37.30
N ASP A 651 -12.03 15.02 -37.05
CA ASP A 651 -11.11 13.88 -37.02
C ASP A 651 -11.09 13.15 -35.66
N ARG A 652 -11.61 13.77 -34.59
CA ARG A 652 -11.66 13.18 -33.25
C ARG A 652 -12.91 13.61 -32.47
N ARG A 653 -13.12 12.96 -31.33
CA ARG A 653 -14.18 13.25 -30.35
C ARG A 653 -15.58 13.29 -30.97
N HIS A 654 -15.82 12.50 -32.01
CA HIS A 654 -17.16 12.34 -32.56
C HIS A 654 -18.11 11.79 -31.47
N PRO A 655 -19.40 12.20 -31.42
CA PRO A 655 -20.34 11.70 -30.39
C PRO A 655 -20.43 10.18 -30.29
N ASP A 656 -20.23 9.45 -31.39
CA ASP A 656 -20.20 7.99 -31.40
C ASP A 656 -19.06 7.39 -30.56
N THR A 657 -17.99 8.14 -30.26
CA THR A 657 -16.88 7.69 -29.38
C THR A 657 -17.42 7.25 -28.03
N PHE A 658 -18.38 7.97 -27.47
CA PHE A 658 -18.95 7.65 -26.16
C PHE A 658 -19.73 6.31 -26.17
N ALA A 659 -20.35 5.94 -27.30
CA ALA A 659 -21.00 4.65 -27.44
C ALA A 659 -19.96 3.51 -27.53
N ALA A 660 -18.87 3.69 -28.27
CA ALA A 660 -17.79 2.71 -28.34
C ALA A 660 -17.11 2.50 -26.97
N LEU A 661 -16.86 3.58 -26.22
CA LEU A 661 -16.32 3.50 -24.86
C LEU A 661 -17.30 2.81 -23.89
N ALA A 662 -18.61 3.01 -24.05
CA ALA A 662 -19.61 2.30 -23.25
C ALA A 662 -19.62 0.78 -23.53
N GLU A 663 -19.37 0.35 -24.78
CA GLU A 663 -19.19 -1.07 -25.11
C GLU A 663 -17.94 -1.65 -24.44
N ILE A 664 -16.81 -0.91 -24.45
CA ILE A 664 -15.58 -1.30 -23.74
C ILE A 664 -15.83 -1.40 -22.22
N ARG A 665 -16.56 -0.44 -21.65
CA ARG A 665 -16.95 -0.46 -20.23
C ARG A 665 -17.79 -1.69 -19.90
N ALA A 666 -18.76 -2.02 -20.74
CA ALA A 666 -19.64 -3.17 -20.52
C ALA A 666 -18.85 -4.49 -20.44
N VAL A 667 -17.79 -4.65 -21.24
CA VAL A 667 -16.90 -5.82 -21.14
C VAL A 667 -16.16 -5.84 -19.81
N ALA A 668 -15.64 -4.70 -19.33
CA ALA A 668 -15.00 -4.64 -18.01
C ALA A 668 -15.96 -5.04 -16.88
N ASP A 669 -17.25 -4.68 -16.99
CA ASP A 669 -18.30 -5.03 -16.03
C ASP A 669 -18.71 -6.52 -16.07
N GLU A 670 -18.32 -7.28 -17.09
CA GLU A 670 -18.51 -8.75 -17.13
C GLU A 670 -17.67 -9.46 -16.05
N TYR A 671 -16.64 -8.80 -15.52
CA TYR A 671 -15.67 -9.37 -14.59
C TYR A 671 -15.84 -8.83 -13.16
N ALA A 672 -15.75 -9.72 -12.18
CA ALA A 672 -15.75 -9.34 -10.77
C ALA A 672 -14.44 -8.61 -10.36
N GLY A 673 -14.49 -7.87 -9.24
CA GLY A 673 -13.31 -7.24 -8.63
C GLY A 673 -12.98 -5.84 -9.14
N GLY A 674 -13.87 -5.20 -9.91
CA GLY A 674 -13.74 -3.80 -10.33
C GLY A 674 -12.65 -3.58 -11.38
N ARG A 675 -12.82 -4.13 -12.59
CA ARG A 675 -11.87 -3.95 -13.69
C ARG A 675 -11.86 -2.50 -14.15
N VAL A 676 -10.78 -1.79 -13.83
CA VAL A 676 -10.70 -0.34 -14.05
C VAL A 676 -10.55 -0.02 -15.54
N THR A 677 -11.18 1.05 -16.01
CA THR A 677 -10.99 1.60 -17.36
C THR A 677 -10.46 3.02 -17.25
N ILE A 678 -9.24 3.22 -17.73
CA ILE A 678 -8.57 4.52 -17.77
C ILE A 678 -8.62 4.99 -19.21
N ALA A 679 -9.25 6.13 -19.51
CA ALA A 679 -9.35 6.64 -20.88
C ALA A 679 -8.40 7.82 -21.07
N GLU A 680 -7.40 7.70 -21.94
CA GLU A 680 -6.50 8.81 -22.25
C GLU A 680 -7.19 9.90 -23.08
N ILE A 681 -7.08 11.13 -22.60
CA ILE A 681 -7.74 12.28 -23.19
C ILE A 681 -6.75 13.45 -23.28
N GLU A 682 -6.66 14.02 -24.49
CA GLU A 682 -5.91 15.26 -24.75
C GLU A 682 -6.38 16.43 -23.87
N ALA A 683 -5.59 17.49 -23.80
CA ALA A 683 -5.96 18.66 -23.01
C ALA A 683 -7.21 19.36 -23.59
N MET A 684 -8.31 19.37 -22.83
CA MET A 684 -9.59 19.95 -23.27
C MET A 684 -10.38 20.58 -22.11
N PRO A 685 -11.42 21.41 -22.37
CA PRO A 685 -12.27 21.98 -21.33
C PRO A 685 -12.79 20.95 -20.33
N TRP A 686 -12.84 21.28 -19.04
CA TRP A 686 -13.28 20.34 -18.00
C TRP A 686 -14.73 19.84 -18.22
N ALA A 687 -15.61 20.68 -18.76
CA ALA A 687 -16.97 20.26 -19.13
C ALA A 687 -16.98 19.19 -20.24
N ASP A 688 -16.03 19.26 -21.16
CA ASP A 688 -15.87 18.31 -22.26
C ASP A 688 -15.25 16.99 -21.77
N TRP A 689 -14.24 17.08 -20.91
CA TRP A 689 -13.62 15.96 -20.22
C TRP A 689 -14.61 15.20 -19.33
N ALA A 690 -15.50 15.91 -18.64
CA ALA A 690 -16.51 15.29 -17.77
C ALA A 690 -17.51 14.40 -18.55
N ALA A 691 -17.68 14.61 -19.86
CA ALA A 691 -18.56 13.79 -20.69
C ALA A 691 -18.12 12.32 -20.79
N TYR A 692 -16.85 12.00 -20.55
CA TYR A 692 -16.35 10.62 -20.58
C TYR A 692 -16.88 9.77 -19.44
N TYR A 693 -17.25 10.37 -18.30
CA TYR A 693 -17.97 9.66 -17.24
C TYR A 693 -19.39 9.26 -17.68
N ALA A 694 -20.03 10.00 -18.59
CA ALA A 694 -21.33 9.63 -19.13
C ALA A 694 -21.27 8.36 -20.01
N ALA A 695 -20.10 8.04 -20.57
CA ALA A 695 -19.83 6.76 -21.22
C ALA A 695 -19.49 5.63 -20.22
N GLY A 696 -19.55 5.90 -18.91
CA GLY A 696 -19.24 4.96 -17.86
C GLY A 696 -17.74 4.74 -17.63
N MET A 697 -16.85 5.59 -18.15
CA MET A 697 -15.41 5.46 -17.85
C MET A 697 -15.14 5.66 -16.35
N HIS A 698 -14.27 4.82 -15.78
CA HIS A 698 -13.88 4.96 -14.37
C HIS A 698 -12.96 6.17 -14.18
N LEU A 699 -11.91 6.27 -15.00
CA LEU A 699 -10.84 7.26 -14.85
C LEU A 699 -10.48 7.90 -16.21
N PRO A 700 -11.20 8.92 -16.66
CA PRO A 700 -10.78 9.79 -17.75
C PRO A 700 -9.45 10.50 -17.40
N PHE A 701 -8.34 10.13 -18.03
CA PHE A 701 -6.98 10.64 -17.77
C PHE A 701 -6.72 11.94 -18.54
N PRO A 702 -6.65 13.11 -17.87
CA PRO A 702 -6.54 14.39 -18.56
C PRO A 702 -5.10 14.87 -18.68
N PHE A 703 -4.69 15.28 -19.89
CA PHE A 703 -3.38 15.91 -20.08
C PHE A 703 -3.34 17.37 -19.61
N ARG A 704 -4.49 18.02 -19.42
CA ARG A 704 -4.57 19.45 -19.10
C ARG A 704 -3.70 19.87 -17.91
N LEU A 705 -3.62 19.09 -16.83
CA LEU A 705 -2.79 19.43 -15.67
C LEU A 705 -1.28 19.32 -15.94
N LEU A 706 -0.85 18.52 -16.92
CA LEU A 706 0.55 18.45 -17.38
C LEU A 706 1.00 19.76 -18.05
N GLU A 707 0.04 20.57 -18.49
CA GLU A 707 0.21 21.79 -19.28
C GLU A 707 -0.13 23.05 -18.47
N THR A 708 -0.52 22.89 -17.21
CA THR A 708 -0.79 24.02 -16.32
C THR A 708 0.52 24.64 -15.85
N HIS A 709 0.61 25.97 -15.94
CA HIS A 709 1.77 26.70 -15.44
C HIS A 709 1.89 26.57 -13.92
N TRP A 710 3.12 26.42 -13.42
CA TRP A 710 3.41 26.20 -12.01
C TRP A 710 3.28 27.47 -11.16
N ARG A 711 2.03 27.89 -10.91
CA ARG A 711 1.66 29.05 -10.07
C ARG A 711 0.47 28.73 -9.19
N ALA A 712 0.45 29.28 -7.98
CA ALA A 712 -0.53 28.88 -6.96
C ALA A 712 -1.96 29.28 -7.32
N ASP A 713 -2.14 30.46 -7.92
CA ASP A 713 -3.43 30.96 -8.40
C ASP A 713 -3.99 30.13 -9.57
N LEU A 714 -3.13 29.80 -10.55
CA LEU A 714 -3.52 29.00 -11.71
C LEU A 714 -3.83 27.55 -11.33
N LEU A 715 -2.99 26.91 -10.52
CA LEU A 715 -3.25 25.55 -10.04
C LEU A 715 -4.51 25.48 -9.19
N ARG A 716 -4.76 26.46 -8.31
CA ARG A 716 -6.02 26.53 -7.56
C ARG A 716 -7.21 26.58 -8.51
N SER A 717 -7.19 27.51 -9.47
CA SER A 717 -8.31 27.68 -10.42
C SER A 717 -8.54 26.42 -11.25
N GLU A 718 -7.48 25.76 -11.74
CA GLU A 718 -7.61 24.53 -12.53
C GLU A 718 -8.12 23.37 -11.69
N LEU A 719 -7.66 23.22 -10.45
CA LEU A 719 -8.13 22.16 -9.56
C LEU A 719 -9.58 22.40 -9.09
N GLU A 720 -9.94 23.62 -8.71
CA GLU A 720 -11.33 23.97 -8.39
C GLU A 720 -12.26 23.69 -9.59
N ALA A 721 -11.84 24.04 -10.80
CA ALA A 721 -12.61 23.76 -12.02
C ALA A 721 -12.71 22.26 -12.33
N LEU A 722 -11.63 21.49 -12.12
CA LEU A 722 -11.64 20.03 -12.22
C LEU A 722 -12.69 19.42 -11.28
N TYR A 723 -12.64 19.76 -9.98
CA TYR A 723 -13.57 19.19 -9.00
C TYR A 723 -15.01 19.67 -9.20
N ALA A 724 -15.22 20.90 -9.67
CA ALA A 724 -16.55 21.40 -10.02
C ALA A 724 -17.16 20.73 -11.25
N ALA A 725 -16.33 20.20 -12.16
CA ALA A 725 -16.79 19.51 -13.36
C ALA A 725 -17.11 18.02 -13.13
N LEU A 726 -16.65 17.43 -12.03
CA LEU A 726 -16.92 16.03 -11.70
C LEU A 726 -18.43 15.80 -11.50
N PRO A 727 -19.02 14.80 -12.19
CA PRO A 727 -20.35 14.33 -11.87
C PRO A 727 -20.43 13.77 -10.44
N ASP A 728 -21.64 13.72 -9.87
CA ASP A 728 -21.87 13.11 -8.55
C ASP A 728 -21.35 11.67 -8.51
N GLY A 729 -20.51 11.38 -7.53
CA GLY A 729 -19.89 10.06 -7.37
C GLY A 729 -18.76 9.76 -8.36
N ALA A 730 -18.38 10.64 -9.28
CA ALA A 730 -17.19 10.45 -10.12
C ALA A 730 -15.90 10.65 -9.31
N TRP A 731 -14.76 10.22 -9.87
CA TRP A 731 -13.45 10.33 -9.22
C TRP A 731 -12.34 10.53 -10.25
N PRO A 732 -11.45 11.53 -10.10
CA PRO A 732 -10.44 11.83 -11.10
C PRO A 732 -9.17 10.99 -10.92
N ILE A 733 -8.45 10.78 -12.02
CA ILE A 733 -7.02 10.41 -12.03
C ILE A 733 -6.21 11.68 -12.36
N VAL A 734 -5.05 11.84 -11.73
CA VAL A 734 -4.17 13.00 -11.94
C VAL A 734 -2.74 12.52 -12.14
N ALA A 735 -2.06 13.09 -13.13
CA ALA A 735 -0.62 12.93 -13.35
C ALA A 735 0.04 14.29 -13.48
N LEU A 736 1.31 14.38 -13.09
CA LEU A 736 2.15 15.57 -13.30
C LEU A 736 3.30 15.31 -14.29
N GLY A 737 3.53 14.06 -14.68
CA GLY A 737 4.46 13.62 -15.73
C GLY A 737 3.91 12.35 -16.41
N ASN A 738 4.41 12.05 -17.61
CA ASN A 738 4.18 10.81 -18.35
C ASN A 738 5.34 10.58 -19.36
N HIS A 739 5.32 9.46 -20.08
CA HIS A 739 6.38 9.11 -21.04
C HIS A 739 6.42 9.96 -22.34
N ASP A 740 5.46 10.86 -22.55
CA ASP A 740 5.39 11.75 -23.74
C ASP A 740 5.79 13.19 -23.46
N ARG A 741 5.95 13.58 -22.19
CA ARG A 741 6.32 14.95 -21.79
C ARG A 741 7.72 14.98 -21.17
N PRO A 742 8.40 16.15 -21.18
CA PRO A 742 9.64 16.35 -20.42
C PRO A 742 9.40 16.02 -18.94
N ARG A 743 10.39 15.39 -18.29
CA ARG A 743 10.28 14.97 -16.89
C ARG A 743 9.96 16.14 -15.96
N LEU A 744 9.21 15.83 -14.90
CA LEU A 744 8.73 16.83 -13.94
C LEU A 744 9.88 17.67 -13.34
N ALA A 745 10.98 17.01 -12.96
CA ALA A 745 12.14 17.67 -12.39
C ALA A 745 12.89 18.55 -13.40
N THR A 746 12.83 18.26 -14.71
CA THR A 746 13.35 19.16 -15.76
C THR A 746 12.53 20.43 -15.83
N ARG A 747 11.19 20.30 -15.84
CA ARG A 747 10.29 21.44 -16.02
C ARG A 747 10.28 22.39 -14.82
N LEU A 748 10.32 21.83 -13.60
CA LEU A 748 10.13 22.59 -12.36
C LEU A 748 11.43 22.84 -11.57
N GLY A 749 12.46 22.03 -11.81
CA GLY A 749 13.65 21.96 -10.99
C GLY A 749 13.48 21.09 -9.73
N PRO A 750 14.59 20.63 -9.11
CA PRO A 750 14.55 19.63 -8.04
C PRO A 750 13.73 20.04 -6.81
N ALA A 751 13.81 21.31 -6.39
CA ALA A 751 13.09 21.79 -5.21
C ALA A 751 11.56 21.76 -5.41
N GLN A 752 11.08 22.26 -6.56
CA GLN A 752 9.65 22.29 -6.87
C GLN A 752 9.10 20.91 -7.26
N ALA A 753 9.94 20.00 -7.77
CA ALA A 753 9.55 18.60 -7.95
C ALA A 753 9.16 17.91 -6.62
N ARG A 754 9.82 18.27 -5.51
CA ARG A 754 9.42 17.78 -4.16
C ARG A 754 8.04 18.30 -3.76
N VAL A 755 7.75 19.57 -4.04
CA VAL A 755 6.44 20.18 -3.80
C VAL A 755 5.36 19.53 -4.68
N ALA A 756 5.69 19.22 -5.92
CA ALA A 756 4.81 18.53 -6.85
C ALA A 756 4.47 17.10 -6.40
N ALA A 757 5.42 16.38 -5.79
CA ALA A 757 5.16 15.08 -5.17
C ALA A 757 4.10 15.20 -4.05
N VAL A 758 4.22 16.22 -3.18
CA VAL A 758 3.22 16.46 -2.13
C VAL A 758 1.85 16.78 -2.74
N LEU A 759 1.80 17.66 -3.75
CA LEU A 759 0.54 17.96 -4.47
C LEU A 759 -0.10 16.68 -4.99
N LEU A 760 0.61 15.91 -5.82
CA LEU A 760 0.09 14.72 -6.47
C LEU A 760 -0.46 13.70 -5.46
N LEU A 761 0.28 13.41 -4.40
CA LEU A 761 -0.08 12.36 -3.43
C LEU A 761 -1.09 12.81 -2.37
N THR A 762 -1.43 14.11 -2.29
CA THR A 762 -2.41 14.62 -1.31
C THR A 762 -3.69 15.21 -1.91
N LEU A 763 -3.84 15.21 -3.25
CA LEU A 763 -5.10 15.50 -3.92
C LEU A 763 -6.17 14.40 -3.71
N ALA A 764 -7.45 14.79 -3.84
CA ALA A 764 -8.60 13.88 -3.87
C ALA A 764 -8.77 13.25 -5.25
N ALA A 765 -7.75 12.52 -5.66
CA ALA A 765 -7.66 11.86 -6.95
C ALA A 765 -6.95 10.52 -6.81
N THR A 766 -6.94 9.72 -7.87
CA THR A 766 -6.01 8.61 -8.07
C THR A 766 -4.71 9.20 -8.65
N PRO A 767 -3.60 9.26 -7.89
CA PRO A 767 -2.33 9.75 -8.45
C PRO A 767 -1.71 8.72 -9.40
N CYS A 768 -1.23 9.19 -10.56
CA CYS A 768 -0.45 8.41 -11.51
C CYS A 768 0.99 8.96 -11.56
N LEU A 769 1.95 8.12 -11.19
CA LEU A 769 3.37 8.45 -11.11
C LEU A 769 4.08 7.90 -12.35
N LEU A 770 4.86 8.73 -13.03
CA LEU A 770 5.79 8.25 -14.06
C LEU A 770 7.00 7.59 -13.40
N TYR A 771 7.50 6.50 -13.98
CA TYR A 771 8.72 5.85 -13.47
C TYR A 771 9.90 6.83 -13.31
N ALA A 772 10.65 6.64 -12.22
CA ALA A 772 11.80 7.45 -11.81
C ALA A 772 11.51 8.92 -11.45
N ASP A 773 10.26 9.40 -11.49
CA ASP A 773 9.92 10.70 -10.89
C ASP A 773 10.13 10.70 -9.37
N GLU A 774 10.01 9.53 -8.74
CA GLU A 774 10.35 9.30 -7.33
C GLU A 774 11.84 9.43 -7.04
N LEU A 775 12.70 9.36 -8.05
CA LEU A 775 14.13 9.68 -7.93
C LEU A 775 14.40 11.17 -8.19
N GLY A 776 13.40 11.93 -8.65
CA GLY A 776 13.60 13.30 -9.12
C GLY A 776 14.42 13.34 -10.41
N MET A 777 14.29 12.30 -11.24
CA MET A 777 15.03 12.19 -12.49
C MET A 777 14.67 13.33 -13.44
N THR A 778 15.69 13.99 -13.99
CA THR A 778 15.54 14.93 -15.10
C THR A 778 15.72 14.20 -16.42
N ASP A 779 15.26 14.82 -17.50
CA ASP A 779 15.55 14.40 -18.86
C ASP A 779 17.04 14.18 -19.02
N GLN A 780 17.40 13.06 -19.65
CA GLN A 780 18.78 12.71 -19.89
C GLN A 780 19.14 12.98 -21.36
N PRO A 781 20.34 13.50 -21.64
CA PRO A 781 20.74 13.75 -23.02
C PRO A 781 20.88 12.43 -23.79
N VAL A 782 20.18 12.33 -24.92
CA VAL A 782 20.28 11.19 -25.83
C VAL A 782 20.96 11.65 -27.12
N PRO A 783 22.17 11.12 -27.44
CA PRO A 783 22.85 11.42 -28.70
C PRO A 783 21.97 11.10 -29.90
N VAL A 784 22.03 11.93 -30.96
CA VAL A 784 21.16 11.79 -32.14
C VAL A 784 21.27 10.41 -32.80
N ASP A 785 22.48 9.82 -32.86
CA ASP A 785 22.74 8.48 -33.39
C ASP A 785 22.20 7.35 -32.51
N ARG A 786 21.83 7.66 -31.26
CA ARG A 786 21.28 6.74 -30.26
C ARG A 786 19.78 6.92 -30.04
N GLN A 787 19.16 7.95 -30.63
CA GLN A 787 17.71 8.18 -30.54
C GLN A 787 16.93 7.01 -31.15
N ARG A 788 15.82 6.67 -30.51
CA ARG A 788 14.94 5.57 -30.85
C ARG A 788 13.53 6.03 -31.20
N ASP A 789 13.11 7.21 -30.76
CA ASP A 789 11.82 7.79 -31.12
C ASP A 789 11.69 7.97 -32.63
N TYR A 790 10.95 7.06 -33.26
CA TYR A 790 10.81 7.00 -34.72
C TYR A 790 10.16 8.27 -35.25
N PHE A 791 9.17 8.79 -34.51
CA PHE A 791 8.44 10.02 -34.83
C PHE A 791 9.39 11.17 -35.13
N ALA A 792 10.22 11.54 -34.14
CA ALA A 792 11.18 12.64 -34.29
C ALA A 792 12.25 12.37 -35.36
N ARG A 793 12.68 11.10 -35.51
CA ARG A 793 13.72 10.71 -36.47
C ARG A 793 13.28 10.78 -37.93
N THR A 794 11.99 10.55 -38.20
CA THR A 794 11.49 10.39 -39.57
C THR A 794 10.62 11.54 -40.04
N HIS A 795 9.88 12.18 -39.14
CA HIS A 795 8.92 13.23 -39.49
C HIS A 795 9.26 14.61 -38.89
N GLY A 796 10.36 14.73 -38.13
CA GLY A 796 10.76 15.95 -37.45
C GLY A 796 10.04 16.13 -36.09
N GLY A 797 10.30 17.24 -35.39
CA GLY A 797 9.79 17.47 -34.03
C GLY A 797 10.81 17.20 -32.92
N VAL A 798 10.35 17.19 -31.67
CA VAL A 798 11.19 16.99 -30.47
C VAL A 798 11.12 15.54 -30.05
N SER A 799 12.27 14.85 -29.97
CA SER A 799 12.34 13.47 -29.50
C SER A 799 11.88 13.34 -28.04
N ARG A 800 11.08 12.31 -27.77
CA ARG A 800 10.62 11.90 -26.44
C ARG A 800 11.63 11.03 -25.69
N ASP A 801 12.70 10.57 -26.36
CA ASP A 801 13.72 9.70 -25.75
C ASP A 801 14.37 10.25 -24.45
N PRO A 802 14.61 11.57 -24.29
CA PRO A 802 15.22 12.11 -23.07
C PRO A 802 14.44 11.80 -21.78
N SER A 803 13.10 11.71 -21.85
CA SER A 803 12.26 11.34 -20.70
C SER A 803 12.11 9.82 -20.54
N ARG A 804 12.51 9.03 -21.55
CA ARG A 804 12.37 7.57 -21.61
C ARG A 804 13.64 6.78 -21.30
N THR A 805 14.70 7.41 -20.83
CA THR A 805 15.98 6.74 -20.53
C THR A 805 15.89 5.73 -19.36
N PRO A 806 16.76 4.69 -19.32
CA PRO A 806 16.65 3.62 -18.33
C PRO A 806 16.78 4.07 -16.87
N MET A 807 16.02 3.41 -16.00
CA MET A 807 15.96 3.67 -14.56
C MET A 807 17.29 3.28 -13.87
N PRO A 808 17.91 4.19 -13.12
CA PRO A 808 19.14 3.90 -12.39
C PRO A 808 18.85 3.25 -11.03
N TRP A 809 19.18 1.96 -10.90
CA TRP A 809 19.07 1.17 -9.67
C TRP A 809 20.30 1.26 -8.77
N THR A 810 21.50 1.36 -9.35
CA THR A 810 22.81 1.42 -8.67
C THR A 810 23.75 2.42 -9.34
N ASP A 811 24.96 2.61 -8.80
CA ASP A 811 26.00 3.49 -9.34
C ASP A 811 26.89 2.84 -10.43
N GLY A 812 26.55 1.63 -10.88
CA GLY A 812 27.27 0.93 -11.95
C GLY A 812 27.15 1.62 -13.32
N ALA A 813 27.99 1.21 -14.27
CA ALA A 813 28.05 1.80 -15.61
C ALA A 813 26.75 1.73 -16.41
N THR A 814 25.90 0.72 -16.14
CA THR A 814 24.55 0.58 -16.71
C THR A 814 23.46 1.04 -15.74
N GLY A 815 23.82 1.75 -14.67
CA GLY A 815 22.90 2.09 -13.58
C GLY A 815 22.32 0.86 -12.87
N GLY A 816 22.84 -0.36 -13.07
CA GLY A 816 22.21 -1.59 -12.59
C GLY A 816 20.88 -1.93 -13.28
N PHE A 817 20.52 -1.24 -14.37
CA PHE A 817 19.32 -1.51 -15.17
C PHE A 817 19.41 -2.84 -15.92
N SER A 818 20.60 -3.17 -16.44
CA SER A 818 20.86 -4.34 -17.27
C SER A 818 22.24 -4.92 -16.98
N THR A 819 22.40 -6.22 -17.24
CA THR A 819 23.71 -6.92 -17.25
C THR A 819 24.41 -6.88 -18.61
N ALA A 820 23.74 -6.36 -19.66
CA ALA A 820 24.34 -6.14 -20.96
C ALA A 820 25.42 -5.04 -20.92
N ASP A 821 26.29 -5.01 -21.93
CA ASP A 821 27.21 -3.88 -22.12
C ASP A 821 26.43 -2.57 -22.38
N GLU A 822 26.92 -1.44 -21.86
CA GLU A 822 26.27 -0.12 -21.99
C GLU A 822 25.96 0.26 -23.47
N SER A 823 26.86 -0.12 -24.39
CA SER A 823 26.64 0.06 -25.83
C SER A 823 25.42 -0.67 -26.40
N ARG A 824 24.95 -1.73 -25.74
CA ARG A 824 23.79 -2.54 -26.15
C ARG A 824 22.49 -2.03 -25.56
N LEU A 825 22.54 -1.10 -24.61
CA LEU A 825 21.32 -0.52 -24.05
C LEU A 825 20.51 0.15 -25.16
N TRP A 826 19.19 0.01 -25.08
CA TRP A 826 18.30 0.58 -26.09
C TRP A 826 18.42 2.12 -26.11
N LEU A 827 18.51 2.72 -24.92
CA LEU A 827 18.86 4.12 -24.63
C LEU A 827 19.96 4.21 -23.55
N PRO A 828 20.76 5.29 -23.52
CA PRO A 828 21.79 5.48 -22.51
C PRO A 828 21.19 5.73 -21.12
N VAL A 829 21.85 5.25 -20.08
CA VAL A 829 21.49 5.53 -18.68
C VAL A 829 21.86 6.96 -18.28
N SER A 830 21.32 7.43 -17.14
CA SER A 830 21.64 8.76 -16.60
C SER A 830 23.14 8.98 -16.41
N HIS A 831 23.61 10.21 -16.68
CA HIS A 831 25.00 10.59 -16.39
C HIS A 831 25.26 10.81 -14.90
N ASP A 832 24.20 11.00 -14.11
CA ASP A 832 24.28 11.28 -12.67
C ASP A 832 24.05 10.02 -11.81
N VAL A 833 24.26 8.82 -12.38
CA VAL A 833 24.04 7.52 -11.70
C VAL A 833 24.76 7.38 -10.36
N ALA A 834 25.80 8.15 -10.06
CA ALA A 834 26.47 8.11 -8.77
C ALA A 834 25.57 8.57 -7.60
N THR A 835 24.65 9.52 -7.84
CA THR A 835 23.78 10.11 -6.81
C THR A 835 22.29 9.94 -7.13
N LEU A 836 21.94 9.94 -8.41
CA LEU A 836 20.59 9.75 -8.91
C LEU A 836 20.35 8.26 -9.21
N ASN A 837 20.37 7.41 -8.18
CA ASN A 837 20.02 6.00 -8.30
C ASN A 837 19.26 5.50 -7.06
N VAL A 838 18.54 4.39 -7.20
CA VAL A 838 17.73 3.80 -6.10
C VAL A 838 18.59 3.51 -4.87
N ALA A 839 19.72 2.81 -5.00
CA ALA A 839 20.55 2.44 -3.86
C ALA A 839 21.08 3.66 -3.08
N ALA A 840 21.56 4.70 -3.78
CA ALA A 840 22.04 5.94 -3.15
C ALA A 840 20.90 6.70 -2.46
N GLN A 841 19.74 6.83 -3.09
CA GLN A 841 18.60 7.53 -2.48
C GLN A 841 17.94 6.75 -1.34
N LEU A 842 18.04 5.42 -1.36
CA LEU A 842 17.72 4.62 -0.18
C LEU A 842 18.68 4.94 0.97
N ALA A 843 19.98 5.15 0.74
CA ALA A 843 20.90 5.51 1.82
C ALA A 843 20.70 6.94 2.37
N ASP A 844 20.19 7.87 1.55
CA ASP A 844 19.99 9.27 1.95
C ASP A 844 18.56 9.55 2.49
N PRO A 845 18.39 9.86 3.80
CA PRO A 845 17.07 10.15 4.39
C PRO A 845 16.39 11.41 3.83
N ALA A 846 17.13 12.33 3.20
CA ALA A 846 16.59 13.55 2.62
C ALA A 846 16.19 13.40 1.13
N SER A 847 16.44 12.24 0.53
CA SER A 847 16.27 12.00 -0.90
C SER A 847 14.82 12.19 -1.40
N MET A 848 14.66 12.27 -2.72
CA MET A 848 13.33 12.30 -3.34
C MET A 848 12.59 10.98 -3.07
N LEU A 849 13.28 9.85 -3.18
CA LEU A 849 12.70 8.53 -2.97
C LEU A 849 12.12 8.37 -1.55
N ARG A 850 12.86 8.87 -0.54
CA ARG A 850 12.39 8.84 0.86
C ARG A 850 11.16 9.74 1.07
N LEU A 851 11.08 10.87 0.37
CA LEU A 851 9.90 11.73 0.38
C LEU A 851 8.68 11.03 -0.24
N TYR A 852 8.82 10.39 -1.40
CA TYR A 852 7.72 9.65 -2.04
C TYR A 852 7.21 8.51 -1.17
N ARG A 853 8.12 7.72 -0.57
CA ARG A 853 7.76 6.67 0.40
C ARG A 853 7.00 7.23 1.60
N ALA A 854 7.45 8.35 2.16
CA ALA A 854 6.73 9.00 3.27
C ALA A 854 5.33 9.45 2.86
N LEU A 855 5.18 10.03 1.66
CA LEU A 855 3.89 10.49 1.15
C LEU A 855 2.90 9.35 0.87
N THR A 856 3.34 8.26 0.24
CA THR A 856 2.46 7.12 -0.06
C THR A 856 2.04 6.40 1.23
N ARG A 857 2.93 6.26 2.22
CA ARG A 857 2.56 5.76 3.56
C ARG A 857 1.53 6.64 4.24
N LEU A 858 1.78 7.96 4.29
CA LEU A 858 0.86 8.92 4.90
C LEU A 858 -0.51 8.88 4.22
N ARG A 859 -0.53 8.79 2.89
CA ARG A 859 -1.76 8.64 2.10
C ARG A 859 -2.52 7.37 2.45
N HIS A 860 -1.85 6.22 2.51
CA HIS A 860 -2.48 4.93 2.83
C HIS A 860 -2.99 4.85 4.26
N ALA A 861 -2.34 5.57 5.17
CA ALA A 861 -2.68 5.62 6.58
C ALA A 861 -3.70 6.71 6.96
N SER A 862 -4.18 7.50 5.98
CA SER A 862 -5.12 8.61 6.17
C SER A 862 -6.36 8.44 5.28
N PRO A 863 -7.53 8.07 5.85
CA PRO A 863 -8.81 8.12 5.13
C PRO A 863 -9.05 9.45 4.42
N ALA A 864 -8.65 10.57 5.06
CA ALA A 864 -8.80 11.91 4.50
C ALA A 864 -7.99 12.07 3.21
N LEU A 865 -6.73 11.63 3.17
CA LEU A 865 -5.90 11.73 1.97
C LEU A 865 -6.30 10.72 0.89
N ARG A 866 -6.67 9.50 1.29
CA ARG A 866 -7.00 8.43 0.35
C ARG A 866 -8.29 8.68 -0.41
N ARG A 867 -9.39 9.01 0.29
CA ARG A 867 -10.74 9.16 -0.30
C ARG A 867 -11.57 10.33 0.24
N GLY A 868 -11.05 11.06 1.23
CA GLY A 868 -11.77 12.18 1.84
C GLY A 868 -12.02 13.35 0.88
N SER A 869 -12.94 14.23 1.28
CA SER A 869 -13.27 15.45 0.54
C SER A 869 -12.06 16.38 0.45
N ILE A 870 -12.07 17.29 -0.52
CA ILE A 870 -11.08 18.35 -0.68
C ILE A 870 -11.76 19.72 -0.67
N ALA A 871 -11.16 20.71 -0.03
CA ALA A 871 -11.61 22.10 -0.08
C ALA A 871 -10.42 23.05 -0.18
N PHE A 872 -10.43 23.90 -1.21
CA PHE A 872 -9.42 24.93 -1.40
C PHE A 872 -9.78 26.16 -0.57
N ALA A 873 -9.10 26.36 0.54
CA ALA A 873 -9.32 27.48 1.45
C ALA A 873 -7.99 27.98 2.03
N GLY A 874 -7.89 29.29 2.27
CA GLY A 874 -6.64 29.93 2.70
C GLY A 874 -5.60 30.01 1.58
N GLY A 875 -4.32 30.16 1.96
CA GLY A 875 -3.19 30.33 1.02
C GLY A 875 -2.97 31.78 0.57
N THR A 876 -2.08 31.96 -0.40
CA THR A 876 -1.67 33.26 -0.95
C THR A 876 -1.39 33.14 -2.45
N ASP A 877 -0.93 34.22 -3.11
CA ASP A 877 -0.45 34.17 -4.50
C ASP A 877 0.77 33.25 -4.69
N SER A 878 1.51 32.96 -3.62
CA SER A 878 2.69 32.09 -3.63
C SER A 878 2.44 30.70 -3.04
N VAL A 879 1.38 30.55 -2.23
CA VAL A 879 1.10 29.31 -1.50
C VAL A 879 -0.27 28.74 -1.87
N LEU A 880 -0.27 27.56 -2.49
CA LEU A 880 -1.48 26.77 -2.68
C LEU A 880 -1.83 26.07 -1.36
N ALA A 881 -3.09 26.21 -0.92
CA ALA A 881 -3.57 25.67 0.34
C ALA A 881 -4.92 24.97 0.17
N TYR A 882 -5.08 23.80 0.78
CA TYR A 882 -6.34 23.07 0.80
C TYR A 882 -6.41 22.11 1.99
N THR A 883 -7.63 21.74 2.37
CA THR A 883 -7.90 20.74 3.39
C THR A 883 -8.37 19.43 2.77
N ARG A 884 -8.04 18.33 3.44
CA ARG A 884 -8.60 16.99 3.19
C ARG A 884 -9.34 16.51 4.43
N SER A 885 -10.49 15.88 4.27
CA SER A 885 -11.30 15.47 5.43
C SER A 885 -12.08 14.17 5.19
N ALA A 886 -12.06 13.28 6.18
CA ALA A 886 -12.91 12.10 6.26
C ALA A 886 -13.19 11.77 7.74
N GLY A 887 -14.42 12.01 8.20
CA GLY A 887 -14.76 11.83 9.61
C GLY A 887 -13.90 12.70 10.53
N SER A 888 -13.19 12.06 11.46
CA SER A 888 -12.26 12.70 12.40
C SER A 888 -10.88 12.98 11.80
N ASP A 889 -10.52 12.34 10.69
CA ASP A 889 -9.24 12.56 10.00
C ASP A 889 -9.31 13.85 9.16
N ARG A 890 -8.47 14.83 9.49
CA ARG A 890 -8.41 16.14 8.84
C ARG A 890 -6.95 16.54 8.59
N LYS A 891 -6.65 16.92 7.34
CA LYS A 891 -5.32 17.38 6.94
C LYS A 891 -5.40 18.78 6.34
N LEU A 892 -4.44 19.64 6.67
CA LEU A 892 -4.17 20.90 5.95
C LEU A 892 -2.89 20.73 5.15
N VAL A 893 -2.94 21.02 3.85
CA VAL A 893 -1.79 20.96 2.94
C VAL A 893 -1.45 22.38 2.51
N LEU A 894 -0.18 22.76 2.63
CA LEU A 894 0.36 24.06 2.23
C LEU A 894 1.57 23.84 1.31
N LEU A 895 1.56 24.47 0.14
CA LEU A 895 2.57 24.29 -0.91
C LEU A 895 3.14 25.64 -1.36
N ASN A 896 4.36 25.98 -0.94
CA ASN A 896 5.03 27.20 -1.41
C ASN A 896 5.64 26.97 -2.80
N LEU A 897 5.02 27.55 -3.82
CA LEU A 897 5.40 27.36 -5.23
C LEU A 897 6.47 28.35 -5.70
N THR A 898 7.11 29.06 -4.77
CA THR A 898 8.14 30.06 -5.06
C THR A 898 9.48 29.70 -4.42
N ASP A 899 10.53 30.35 -4.91
CA ASP A 899 11.90 30.26 -4.41
C ASP A 899 12.17 31.20 -3.23
N ARG A 900 11.13 31.76 -2.61
CA ARG A 900 11.22 32.66 -1.45
C ARG A 900 10.34 32.14 -0.31
N PRO A 901 10.73 32.38 0.96
CA PRO A 901 9.86 32.09 2.09
C PRO A 901 8.51 32.80 1.97
N ALA A 902 7.47 32.17 2.49
CA ALA A 902 6.11 32.70 2.48
C ALA A 902 5.43 32.49 3.84
N THR A 903 4.54 33.41 4.20
CA THR A 903 3.73 33.34 5.41
C THR A 903 2.27 33.21 5.02
N VAL A 904 1.55 32.27 5.64
CA VAL A 904 0.14 32.03 5.40
C VAL A 904 -0.65 32.27 6.69
N PRO A 905 -1.70 33.11 6.67
CA PRO A 905 -2.63 33.20 7.79
C PRO A 905 -3.31 31.86 8.03
N SER A 906 -3.25 31.34 9.25
CA SER A 906 -3.86 30.07 9.64
C SER A 906 -4.14 30.08 11.13
N SER A 907 -5.37 29.75 11.52
CA SER A 907 -5.77 29.54 12.92
C SER A 907 -5.77 28.06 13.31
N VAL A 908 -5.12 27.21 12.50
CA VAL A 908 -5.09 25.77 12.73
C VAL A 908 -4.13 25.44 13.87
N THR A 909 -4.63 24.71 14.84
CA THR A 909 -3.81 23.94 15.78
C THR A 909 -3.67 22.52 15.24
N GLY A 910 -2.46 21.97 15.29
CA GLY A 910 -2.18 20.67 14.72
C GLY A 910 -0.71 20.30 14.81
N ARG A 911 -0.31 19.28 14.03
CA ARG A 911 1.08 18.83 13.94
C ARG A 911 1.50 18.67 12.50
N VAL A 912 2.65 19.23 12.12
CA VAL A 912 3.27 18.93 10.82
C VAL A 912 3.67 17.46 10.84
N VAL A 913 3.04 16.64 9.99
CA VAL A 913 3.34 15.21 9.84
C VAL A 913 4.30 14.94 8.69
N LEU A 914 4.45 15.90 7.77
CA LEU A 914 5.38 15.81 6.64
C LEU A 914 5.85 17.20 6.21
N SER A 915 7.15 17.34 5.91
CA SER A 915 7.72 18.52 5.26
C SER A 915 8.73 18.11 4.17
N THR A 916 8.73 18.80 3.03
CA THR A 916 9.72 18.58 1.97
C THR A 916 11.15 18.98 2.35
N THR A 917 11.33 19.80 3.40
CA THR A 917 12.65 20.19 3.92
C THR A 917 13.26 19.14 4.84
N GLY A 918 12.53 18.06 5.16
CA GLY A 918 12.97 17.03 6.10
C GLY A 918 12.90 17.47 7.57
N ALA A 919 12.23 18.60 7.86
CA ALA A 919 11.99 19.04 9.23
C ALA A 919 11.25 17.95 10.02
N ALA A 920 11.72 17.69 11.25
CA ALA A 920 11.05 16.78 12.14
C ALA A 920 9.61 17.25 12.40
N PRO A 921 8.68 16.31 12.62
CA PRO A 921 7.33 16.67 12.99
C PRO A 921 7.30 17.60 14.19
N ARG A 922 6.41 18.58 14.13
CA ARG A 922 6.37 19.68 15.10
C ARG A 922 4.95 20.18 15.31
N PRO A 923 4.58 20.56 16.53
CA PRO A 923 3.29 21.21 16.77
C PRO A 923 3.25 22.54 16.03
N VAL A 924 2.06 22.89 15.57
CA VAL A 924 1.73 24.19 14.99
C VAL A 924 0.52 24.75 15.73
N ALA A 925 0.68 25.97 16.23
CA ALA A 925 -0.37 26.73 16.87
C ALA A 925 -0.07 28.21 16.65
N GLY A 926 -1.09 29.01 16.35
CA GLY A 926 -0.91 30.44 16.08
C GLY A 926 -1.90 30.97 15.06
N THR A 927 -1.66 32.20 14.59
CA THR A 927 -2.47 32.86 13.56
C THR A 927 -1.79 32.89 12.19
N GLU A 928 -0.51 32.50 12.12
CA GLU A 928 0.31 32.50 10.90
C GLU A 928 1.25 31.28 10.89
N LEU A 929 1.52 30.77 9.69
CA LEU A 929 2.47 29.69 9.44
C LEU A 929 3.52 30.15 8.42
N GLU A 930 4.79 29.98 8.76
CA GLU A 930 5.91 30.24 7.86
C GLU A 930 6.31 28.98 7.11
N LEU A 931 6.55 29.14 5.80
CA LEU A 931 7.11 28.12 4.91
C LEU A 931 8.41 28.65 4.31
N ALA A 932 9.44 27.81 4.28
CA ALA A 932 10.66 28.09 3.54
C ALA A 932 10.40 28.12 2.02
N ALA A 933 11.38 28.62 1.25
CA ALA A 933 11.37 28.58 -0.21
C ALA A 933 11.20 27.14 -0.71
N GLY A 934 10.21 26.89 -1.57
CA GLY A 934 9.93 25.54 -2.09
C GLY A 934 9.54 24.52 -1.02
N GLU A 935 9.07 24.96 0.15
CA GLU A 935 8.58 24.05 1.17
C GLU A 935 7.11 23.69 0.95
N ALA A 936 6.81 22.42 1.12
CA ALA A 936 5.45 21.92 1.26
C ALA A 936 5.32 21.17 2.58
N VAL A 937 4.21 21.40 3.28
CA VAL A 937 3.90 20.74 4.54
C VAL A 937 2.51 20.12 4.52
N VAL A 938 2.38 18.96 5.17
CA VAL A 938 1.10 18.35 5.52
C VAL A 938 0.95 18.40 7.03
N ILE A 939 -0.15 18.99 7.48
CA ILE A 939 -0.47 19.19 8.89
C ILE A 939 -1.65 18.30 9.23
N ASP A 940 -1.50 17.47 10.27
CA ASP A 940 -2.60 16.80 10.94
C ASP A 940 -3.29 17.81 11.85
N VAL A 941 -4.55 18.12 11.55
CA VAL A 941 -5.30 19.16 12.27
C VAL A 941 -5.81 18.54 13.56
N GLU A 942 -5.46 19.14 14.70
CA GLU A 942 -5.98 18.69 15.99
C GLU A 942 -7.51 18.69 15.95
N ARG A 943 -8.10 17.65 16.53
CA ARG A 943 -9.54 17.58 16.70
C ARG A 943 -9.93 18.80 17.52
N ASP A 944 -10.86 19.60 17.00
CA ASP A 944 -11.42 20.70 17.76
C ASP A 944 -12.15 20.08 18.96
N HIS A 945 -11.50 20.04 20.12
CA HIS A 945 -12.10 19.55 21.36
C HIS A 945 -13.24 20.47 21.85
N ALA A 946 -13.51 21.56 21.12
CA ALA A 946 -14.50 22.57 21.45
C ALA A 946 -15.94 22.27 20.96
N ASP A 947 -16.15 21.23 20.14
CA ASP A 947 -17.48 20.88 19.57
C ASP A 947 -18.08 19.55 20.09
N HIS A 948 -17.73 19.13 21.32
CA HIS A 948 -18.38 18.00 22.02
C HIS A 948 -19.06 18.43 23.32
#